data_AF-A0A1G0MD84-F1
#
_entry.id   AF-A0A1G0MD84-F1
#
_cell.length_a   1.000
_cell.length_b   1.000
_cell.length_c   1.000
_cell.angle_alpha   90.00
_cell.angle_beta   90.00
_cell.angle_gamma   90.00
#
_symmetry.space_group_name_H-M   'P 1'
#
loop_
_entity.id
_entity.type
_entity.pdbx_description
1 polymer ?
#
loop_
_entity_poly.entity_id
_entity_poly.type
_entity_poly.pdbx_seq_one_letter_code
_entity_poly.pdbx_strand_id
1 'polypeptide(L)'
;MADATSRWSGTREHPPYLAAVVVFLLVLAGYVWSLAPTVTFWDAGEFIASARILGIPHPPGTPLFVLMGHVWGELARIGGFAYRTNLMTAIFSAAAAAWFFLVAAQALRGDGRGDEAKDPLFLIGGAAAGAVASAFVFTVWQNSVETEVYMVATFSIAATAWLAWLWRRHRGTPRAPHLLLLIAYLAAVSLGNHLLTLLVGPAVIGFMFYSIRSQPLPDEQERRVERAQLAVVTGIWALLIGTGMGSTPLLVLGGLIFLAGTAYSASVGALLFAVSIFALAAVGASTYLFLYVRAGLGPFINEADPSTWDSLVAVIRREQYPPRSPLDNPIYSSGPENPGRSLTILWLQILNYLQYFDWQWANGLAPTHPVFAKVRLPFTLAFTSLGIYGMQVLKRRDNGMFWLLFLLWLTTGFGLVGYINFKPGFSVGYEQFPDPNAHEVRERDYFFTVSFQVWGLFAGIGLAGLYRLLRERLGGDRDLSASALRFAPAAVLLAGVLPFALNARAASRAHGPEALLARDFAYSLLQSVEPYGIVFTNGDNDTFPLWYLQEVEEVRQDVSVVNLSLGNTDWYVRQLRDNPVRPFRPEQAPWLTPPAAVPPALHSWTDEEVTHLVPQLLPRTIRFVAGRVEHTYQEGTPLYVKDILILRLMQENWQRRPIYFSLTAGSGSWLGLGRFLTQEGLVLKVNAAAAPDPSRLAPGLLGVPLDVPQTQFLTWDVYRYARLRDVDSLDLNPTERNIATNLSIPPLSLGQAYQVLGRHDEAIKNLEMAYRLGPSPDLRQVIQTLKGQGAGVPAEDTAAGGSGRP
;
A
#
# COMPACT_ATOMS: atom_id res chain seq x y z
N MET A 1 7.52 16.50 57.49
CA MET A 1 6.79 15.40 56.82
C MET A 1 5.42 15.86 56.28
N ALA A 2 5.31 17.09 55.75
CA ALA A 2 4.04 17.62 55.22
C ALA A 2 4.21 18.60 54.04
N ASP A 3 5.32 18.53 53.29
CA ASP A 3 5.59 19.52 52.21
C ASP A 3 6.09 18.91 50.89
N ALA A 4 6.02 17.57 50.75
CA ALA A 4 6.38 16.87 49.50
C ALA A 4 5.16 16.47 48.65
N THR A 5 3.94 16.61 49.18
CA THR A 5 2.68 16.29 48.49
C THR A 5 2.12 17.46 47.67
N SER A 6 2.67 18.67 47.80
CA SER A 6 2.14 19.87 47.12
C SER A 6 2.54 19.97 45.64
N ARG A 7 3.56 19.23 45.17
CA ARG A 7 4.02 19.26 43.77
C ARG A 7 3.01 18.71 42.75
N TRP A 8 1.94 18.05 43.19
CA TRP A 8 0.89 17.47 42.34
C TRP A 8 -0.50 18.07 42.57
N SER A 9 -0.58 19.24 43.22
CA SER A 9 -1.86 19.91 43.55
C SER A 9 -2.15 21.19 42.75
N GLY A 10 -1.31 21.55 41.77
CA GLY A 10 -1.61 22.65 40.85
C GLY A 10 -2.71 22.26 39.85
N THR A 11 -3.93 22.77 40.05
CA THR A 11 -5.08 22.80 39.12
C THR A 11 -5.12 21.66 38.09
N ARG A 12 -5.90 20.60 38.36
CA ARG A 12 -6.13 19.45 37.47
C ARG A 12 -6.83 19.87 36.17
N GLU A 13 -6.12 20.53 35.27
CA GLU A 13 -6.66 20.78 33.94
C GLU A 13 -6.75 19.46 33.18
N HIS A 14 -7.97 19.15 32.74
CA HIS A 14 -8.27 17.98 31.92
C HIS A 14 -7.62 18.14 30.54
N PRO A 15 -7.19 17.03 29.90
CA PRO A 15 -6.82 17.07 28.49
C PRO A 15 -7.95 17.64 27.63
N PRO A 16 -7.64 18.36 26.53
CA PRO A 16 -8.64 19.04 25.70
C PRO A 16 -9.36 18.05 24.76
N TYR A 17 -10.10 17.07 25.31
CA TYR A 17 -10.77 16.02 24.54
C TYR A 17 -11.79 16.57 23.54
N LEU A 18 -12.51 17.65 23.87
CA LEU A 18 -13.45 18.26 22.93
C LEU A 18 -12.74 18.81 21.69
N ALA A 19 -11.59 19.47 21.87
CA ALA A 19 -10.78 19.93 20.74
C ALA A 19 -10.23 18.76 19.92
N ALA A 20 -9.90 17.63 20.56
CA ALA A 20 -9.49 16.42 19.85
C ALA A 20 -10.61 15.87 18.95
N VAL A 21 -11.87 15.90 19.43
CA VAL A 21 -13.04 15.53 18.61
C VAL A 21 -13.23 16.49 17.44
N VAL A 22 -13.01 17.79 17.63
CA VAL A 22 -13.06 18.75 16.52
C VAL A 22 -11.98 18.46 15.48
N VAL A 23 -10.73 18.18 15.90
CA VAL A 23 -9.64 17.79 14.99
C VAL A 23 -9.99 16.51 14.24
N PHE A 24 -10.53 15.49 14.93
CA PHE A 24 -11.03 14.27 14.30
C PHE A 24 -12.02 14.58 13.18
N LEU A 25 -13.06 15.36 13.47
CA LEU A 25 -14.12 15.68 12.49
C LEU A 25 -13.59 16.48 11.30
N LEU A 26 -12.67 17.43 11.54
CA LEU A 26 -12.06 18.24 10.48
C LEU A 26 -11.20 17.39 9.54
N VAL A 27 -10.33 16.54 10.11
CA VAL A 27 -9.47 15.65 9.32
C VAL A 27 -10.32 14.62 8.56
N LEU A 28 -11.32 14.03 9.23
CA LEU A 28 -12.24 13.08 8.59
C LEU A 28 -13.00 13.72 7.43
N ALA A 29 -13.48 14.96 7.57
CA ALA A 29 -14.15 15.66 6.48
C ALA A 29 -13.25 15.83 5.25
N GLY A 30 -11.96 16.17 5.45
CA GLY A 30 -10.98 16.26 4.38
C GLY A 30 -10.73 14.90 3.69
N TYR A 31 -10.61 13.82 4.47
CA TYR A 31 -10.46 12.47 3.92
C TYR A 31 -11.71 11.99 3.18
N VAL A 32 -12.91 12.20 3.72
CA VAL A 32 -14.17 11.83 3.06
C VAL A 32 -14.35 12.58 1.74
N TRP A 33 -13.97 13.87 1.69
CA TRP A 33 -14.01 14.66 0.46
C TRP A 33 -13.09 14.11 -0.65
N SER A 34 -12.01 13.44 -0.26
CA SER A 34 -10.96 12.92 -1.16
C SER A 34 -10.96 11.39 -1.29
N LEU A 35 -11.95 10.72 -0.69
CA LEU A 35 -12.05 9.27 -0.55
C LEU A 35 -12.26 8.55 -1.89
N ALA A 36 -11.55 7.44 -2.10
CA ALA A 36 -11.78 6.60 -3.27
C ALA A 36 -13.22 6.05 -3.27
N PRO A 37 -13.98 6.19 -4.37
CA PRO A 37 -15.36 5.71 -4.43
C PRO A 37 -15.45 4.17 -4.54
N THR A 38 -14.37 3.52 -4.95
CA THR A 38 -14.25 2.08 -5.17
C THR A 38 -12.81 1.61 -4.91
N VAL A 39 -12.48 0.38 -5.31
CA VAL A 39 -11.12 -0.20 -5.30
C VAL A 39 -10.08 0.67 -6.03
N THR A 40 -8.89 0.75 -5.46
CA THR A 40 -7.68 1.34 -6.08
C THR A 40 -6.68 0.23 -6.45
N PHE A 41 -5.57 0.60 -7.11
CA PHE A 41 -4.50 -0.34 -7.46
C PHE A 41 -3.70 -0.80 -6.22
N TRP A 42 -2.73 -1.70 -6.43
CA TRP A 42 -1.97 -2.37 -5.37
C TRP A 42 -2.89 -3.19 -4.44
N ASP A 43 -2.53 -3.27 -3.17
CA ASP A 43 -3.05 -4.23 -2.19
C ASP A 43 -4.54 -4.00 -1.86
N ALA A 44 -5.10 -2.82 -2.16
CA ALA A 44 -6.48 -2.47 -1.84
C ALA A 44 -7.50 -3.50 -2.37
N GLY A 45 -7.34 -3.98 -3.60
CA GLY A 45 -8.27 -4.96 -4.19
C GLY A 45 -8.30 -6.28 -3.42
N GLU A 46 -7.14 -6.77 -3.02
CA GLU A 46 -6.98 -8.00 -2.25
C GLU A 46 -7.51 -7.84 -0.83
N PHE A 47 -7.19 -6.73 -0.15
CA PHE A 47 -7.68 -6.46 1.20
C PHE A 47 -9.21 -6.33 1.24
N ILE A 48 -9.81 -5.64 0.27
CA ILE A 48 -11.27 -5.48 0.20
C ILE A 48 -11.93 -6.83 -0.08
N ALA A 49 -11.41 -7.61 -1.04
CA ALA A 49 -11.92 -8.94 -1.35
C ALA A 49 -11.81 -9.89 -0.15
N SER A 50 -10.65 -9.93 0.50
CA SER A 50 -10.40 -10.75 1.69
C SER A 50 -11.30 -10.36 2.85
N ALA A 51 -11.50 -9.06 3.10
CA ALA A 51 -12.47 -8.58 4.10
C ALA A 51 -13.91 -9.01 3.77
N ARG A 52 -14.31 -9.01 2.50
CA ARG A 52 -15.65 -9.43 2.09
C ARG A 52 -15.91 -10.92 2.34
N ILE A 53 -14.96 -11.79 2.00
CA ILE A 53 -15.14 -13.25 2.07
C ILE A 53 -14.52 -13.91 3.31
N LEU A 54 -13.93 -13.12 4.22
CA LEU A 54 -13.07 -13.59 5.30
C LEU A 54 -11.94 -14.48 4.76
N GLY A 55 -11.27 -14.00 3.72
CA GLY A 55 -10.10 -14.61 3.09
C GLY A 55 -8.79 -14.27 3.80
N ILE A 56 -7.69 -14.80 3.29
CA ILE A 56 -6.34 -14.58 3.81
C ILE A 56 -5.52 -13.87 2.73
N PRO A 57 -5.24 -12.56 2.90
CA PRO A 57 -4.37 -11.82 1.98
C PRO A 57 -2.90 -12.17 2.21
N HIS A 58 -2.02 -11.55 1.43
CA HIS A 58 -0.58 -11.78 1.46
C HIS A 58 0.03 -11.76 2.88
N PRO A 59 1.06 -12.59 3.15
CA PRO A 59 1.67 -12.70 4.47
C PRO A 59 2.14 -11.34 5.05
N PRO A 60 1.86 -11.05 6.33
CA PRO A 60 1.45 -12.00 7.37
C PRO A 60 -0.08 -12.21 7.50
N GLY A 61 -0.88 -11.90 6.48
CA GLY A 61 -2.32 -12.19 6.42
C GLY A 61 -3.21 -11.17 7.13
N THR A 62 -2.67 -10.32 8.00
CA THR A 62 -3.38 -9.16 8.61
C THR A 62 -4.78 -9.51 9.20
N PRO A 63 -4.92 -10.60 9.99
CA PRO A 63 -6.21 -11.15 10.42
C PRO A 63 -7.12 -10.14 11.14
N LEU A 64 -6.56 -9.26 11.98
CA LEU A 64 -7.34 -8.22 12.66
C LEU A 64 -7.93 -7.22 11.67
N PHE A 65 -7.15 -6.82 10.65
CA PHE A 65 -7.61 -5.89 9.63
C PHE A 65 -8.76 -6.48 8.81
N VAL A 66 -8.62 -7.74 8.37
CA VAL A 66 -9.65 -8.48 7.65
C VAL A 66 -10.94 -8.58 8.48
N LEU A 67 -10.83 -8.96 9.76
CA LEU A 67 -11.97 -9.06 10.67
C LEU A 67 -12.67 -7.71 10.89
N MET A 68 -11.89 -6.65 11.11
CA MET A 68 -12.43 -5.29 11.25
C MET A 68 -13.12 -4.84 9.96
N GLY A 69 -12.49 -5.06 8.81
CA GLY A 69 -13.03 -4.73 7.49
C GLY A 69 -14.33 -5.47 7.19
N HIS A 70 -14.41 -6.76 7.53
CA HIS A 70 -15.63 -7.55 7.37
C HIS A 70 -16.78 -6.99 8.22
N VAL A 71 -16.57 -6.88 9.54
CA VAL A 71 -17.60 -6.39 10.47
C VAL A 71 -18.04 -4.98 10.08
N TRP A 72 -17.09 -4.10 9.77
CA TRP A 72 -17.39 -2.74 9.34
C TRP A 72 -18.16 -2.69 8.01
N GLY A 73 -17.72 -3.44 7.00
CA GLY A 73 -18.33 -3.47 5.68
C GLY A 73 -19.76 -4.01 5.68
N GLU A 74 -20.08 -4.95 6.58
CA GLU A 74 -21.43 -5.49 6.78
C GLU A 74 -22.35 -4.55 7.58
N LEU A 75 -21.81 -3.84 8.59
CA LEU A 75 -22.60 -2.98 9.47
C LEU A 75 -22.86 -1.58 8.88
N ALA A 76 -21.86 -0.98 8.22
CA ALA A 76 -22.01 0.34 7.62
C ALA A 76 -23.01 0.30 6.45
N ARG A 77 -23.97 1.23 6.42
CA ARG A 77 -25.07 1.26 5.44
C ARG A 77 -24.95 2.37 4.39
N ILE A 78 -23.71 2.75 4.07
CA ILE A 78 -23.40 3.84 3.11
C ILE A 78 -22.48 3.33 2.01
N GLY A 79 -22.74 3.70 0.76
CA GLY A 79 -21.94 3.29 -0.40
C GLY A 79 -21.86 1.76 -0.61
N GLY A 80 -21.03 1.36 -1.58
CA GLY A 80 -20.64 -0.03 -1.80
C GLY A 80 -19.61 -0.52 -0.77
N PHE A 81 -19.30 -1.82 -0.78
CA PHE A 81 -18.40 -2.43 0.21
C PHE A 81 -17.00 -1.80 0.19
N ALA A 82 -16.41 -1.53 -0.99
CA ALA A 82 -15.13 -0.82 -1.11
C ALA A 82 -15.16 0.59 -0.49
N TYR A 83 -16.23 1.36 -0.73
CA TYR A 83 -16.37 2.69 -0.13
C TYR A 83 -16.39 2.61 1.40
N ARG A 84 -17.06 1.60 1.97
CA ARG A 84 -17.12 1.38 3.41
C ARG A 84 -15.75 1.07 3.98
N THR A 85 -14.98 0.18 3.37
CA THR A 85 -13.62 -0.16 3.84
C THR A 85 -12.66 1.02 3.67
N ASN A 86 -12.73 1.77 2.57
CA ASN A 86 -11.98 3.02 2.40
C ASN A 86 -12.30 4.01 3.53
N LEU A 87 -13.59 4.17 3.86
CA LEU A 87 -14.05 5.03 4.94
C LEU A 87 -13.56 4.55 6.32
N MET A 88 -13.47 3.24 6.55
CA MET A 88 -12.90 2.68 7.78
C MET A 88 -11.46 3.19 7.98
N THR A 89 -10.63 3.08 6.94
CA THR A 89 -9.25 3.54 6.96
C THR A 89 -9.16 5.05 7.21
N ALA A 90 -10.03 5.85 6.57
CA ALA A 90 -10.13 7.29 6.81
C ALA A 90 -10.48 7.63 8.27
N ILE A 91 -11.40 6.88 8.90
CA ILE A 91 -11.80 7.08 10.30
C ILE A 91 -10.66 6.75 11.25
N PHE A 92 -9.96 5.64 11.05
CA PHE A 92 -8.80 5.29 11.88
C PHE A 92 -7.67 6.31 11.74
N SER A 93 -7.39 6.79 10.53
CA SER A 93 -6.42 7.85 10.29
C SER A 93 -6.80 9.16 10.98
N ALA A 94 -8.06 9.60 10.85
CA ALA A 94 -8.55 10.80 11.52
C ALA A 94 -8.51 10.67 13.06
N ALA A 95 -8.80 9.47 13.58
CA ALA A 95 -8.68 9.19 15.01
C ALA A 95 -7.22 9.20 15.49
N ALA A 96 -6.27 8.74 14.65
CA ALA A 96 -4.84 8.88 14.92
C ALA A 96 -4.44 10.36 15.05
N ALA A 97 -4.92 11.22 14.14
CA ALA A 97 -4.69 12.66 14.22
C ALA A 97 -5.23 13.28 15.52
N ALA A 98 -6.36 12.82 16.02
CA ALA A 98 -6.92 13.27 17.31
C ALA A 98 -6.06 12.83 18.52
N TRP A 99 -5.52 11.61 18.50
CA TRP A 99 -4.56 11.18 19.54
C TRP A 99 -3.27 11.99 19.48
N PHE A 100 -2.75 12.22 18.28
CA PHE A 100 -1.55 13.04 18.10
C PHE A 100 -1.76 14.51 18.46
N PHE A 101 -2.96 15.05 18.24
CA PHE A 101 -3.36 16.34 18.79
C PHE A 101 -3.25 16.36 20.32
N LEU A 102 -3.75 15.34 21.02
CA LEU A 102 -3.65 15.27 22.47
C LEU A 102 -2.19 15.18 22.94
N VAL A 103 -1.37 14.37 22.25
CA VAL A 103 0.07 14.27 22.50
C VAL A 103 0.76 15.64 22.32
N ALA A 104 0.48 16.34 21.22
CA ALA A 104 1.03 17.66 20.94
C ALA A 104 0.58 18.73 21.94
N ALA A 105 -0.70 18.72 22.32
CA ALA A 105 -1.25 19.65 23.31
C ALA A 105 -0.58 19.50 24.68
N GLN A 106 -0.34 18.26 25.13
CA GLN A 106 0.36 18.04 26.40
C GLN A 106 1.86 18.30 26.29
N ALA A 107 2.48 18.02 25.14
CA ALA A 107 3.86 18.39 24.84
C ALA A 107 4.07 19.92 24.91
N LEU A 108 3.14 20.71 24.37
CA LEU A 108 3.17 22.18 24.43
C LEU A 108 2.90 22.70 25.85
N ARG A 109 2.01 22.05 26.61
CA ARG A 109 1.74 22.40 28.01
C ARG A 109 3.00 22.25 28.89
N GLY A 110 3.78 21.20 28.67
CA GLY A 110 4.99 20.87 29.45
C GLY A 110 4.71 20.79 30.95
N ASP A 111 5.63 21.31 31.76
CA ASP A 111 5.53 21.32 33.23
C ASP A 111 4.46 22.29 33.80
N GLY A 112 3.74 23.03 32.96
CA GLY A 112 2.65 23.93 33.37
C GLY A 112 3.08 25.20 34.13
N ARG A 113 4.38 25.49 34.19
CA ARG A 113 4.96 26.60 34.98
C ARG A 113 5.05 27.96 34.27
N GLY A 114 4.61 28.07 33.01
CA GLY A 114 4.63 29.32 32.25
C GLY A 114 3.23 29.87 31.98
N ASP A 115 3.09 31.20 31.87
CA ASP A 115 1.82 31.87 31.53
C ASP A 115 1.24 31.38 30.18
N GLU A 116 2.11 30.92 29.29
CA GLU A 116 1.78 30.33 27.99
C GLU A 116 1.01 29.01 28.09
N ALA A 117 1.12 28.27 29.21
CA ALA A 117 0.31 27.07 29.43
C ALA A 117 -1.19 27.39 29.58
N LYS A 118 -1.52 28.68 29.81
CA LYS A 118 -2.88 29.21 29.91
C LYS A 118 -3.36 29.88 28.62
N ASP A 119 -2.49 30.04 27.60
CA ASP A 119 -2.86 30.61 26.30
C ASP A 119 -3.49 29.52 25.41
N PRO A 120 -4.83 29.53 25.21
CA PRO A 120 -5.50 28.48 24.44
C PRO A 120 -5.08 28.49 22.98
N LEU A 121 -4.67 29.63 22.43
CA LEU A 121 -4.22 29.70 21.04
C LEU A 121 -2.84 29.07 20.87
N PHE A 122 -1.93 29.29 21.82
CA PHE A 122 -0.63 28.61 21.83
C PHE A 122 -0.81 27.09 21.97
N LEU A 123 -1.62 26.65 22.94
CA LEU A 123 -1.76 25.24 23.27
C LEU A 123 -2.67 24.48 22.28
N ILE A 124 -3.93 24.91 22.14
CA ILE A 124 -4.91 24.26 21.28
C ILE A 124 -4.63 24.60 19.82
N GLY A 125 -4.39 25.87 19.49
CA GLY A 125 -4.09 26.28 18.12
C GLY A 125 -2.80 25.67 17.58
N GLY A 126 -1.72 25.67 18.38
CA GLY A 126 -0.46 25.03 18.03
C GLY A 126 -0.58 23.51 17.85
N ALA A 127 -1.26 22.83 18.77
CA ALA A 127 -1.48 21.38 18.67
C ALA A 127 -2.38 21.02 17.48
N ALA A 128 -3.43 21.81 17.21
CA ALA A 128 -4.32 21.60 16.07
C ALA A 128 -3.58 21.82 14.75
N ALA A 129 -2.78 22.88 14.64
CA ALA A 129 -1.94 23.12 13.46
C ALA A 129 -0.98 21.96 13.21
N GLY A 130 -0.34 21.42 14.25
CA GLY A 130 0.53 20.24 14.12
C GLY A 130 -0.20 18.98 13.71
N ALA A 131 -1.35 18.68 14.34
CA ALA A 131 -2.14 17.50 14.01
C ALA A 131 -2.69 17.56 12.58
N VAL A 132 -3.23 18.71 12.16
CA VAL A 132 -3.74 18.91 10.79
C VAL A 132 -2.60 18.85 9.77
N ALA A 133 -1.46 19.51 10.02
CA ALA A 133 -0.30 19.42 9.14
C ALA A 133 0.18 17.97 9.00
N SER A 134 0.25 17.22 10.11
CA SER A 134 0.66 15.82 10.12
C SER A 134 -0.32 14.89 9.40
N ALA A 135 -1.63 15.18 9.44
CA ALA A 135 -2.65 14.37 8.78
C ALA A 135 -2.62 14.55 7.25
N PHE A 136 -2.32 15.76 6.78
CA PHE A 136 -2.36 16.11 5.35
C PHE A 136 -0.98 16.16 4.67
N VAL A 137 0.03 15.53 5.26
CA VAL A 137 1.24 15.19 4.50
C VAL A 137 0.90 14.15 3.43
N PHE A 138 1.54 14.26 2.26
CA PHE A 138 1.15 13.56 1.03
C PHE A 138 0.90 12.04 1.23
N THR A 139 1.89 11.31 1.73
CA THR A 139 1.81 9.84 1.83
C THR A 139 0.74 9.40 2.83
N VAL A 140 0.60 10.11 3.95
CA VAL A 140 -0.40 9.82 4.97
C VAL A 140 -1.79 10.02 4.41
N TRP A 141 -2.00 11.14 3.72
CA TRP A 141 -3.29 11.43 3.13
C TRP A 141 -3.66 10.39 2.07
N GLN A 142 -2.75 10.05 1.15
CA GLN A 142 -2.99 9.03 0.12
C GLN A 142 -3.44 7.69 0.72
N ASN A 143 -2.74 7.20 1.75
CA ASN A 143 -3.09 5.96 2.45
C ASN A 143 -4.35 6.09 3.34
N SER A 144 -4.82 7.31 3.61
CA SER A 144 -6.04 7.55 4.39
C SER A 144 -7.31 7.50 3.56
N VAL A 145 -7.19 7.55 2.22
CA VAL A 145 -8.32 7.66 1.31
C VAL A 145 -8.56 6.39 0.48
N GLU A 146 -7.90 5.29 0.84
CA GLU A 146 -8.05 3.97 0.24
C GLU A 146 -7.94 2.87 1.32
N THR A 147 -8.29 1.63 1.00
CA THR A 147 -8.28 0.52 1.96
C THR A 147 -6.85 0.03 2.19
N GLU A 148 -6.21 0.60 3.22
CA GLU A 148 -4.83 0.28 3.60
C GLU A 148 -4.64 -0.01 5.09
N VAL A 149 -3.72 -0.93 5.41
CA VAL A 149 -3.46 -1.41 6.79
C VAL A 149 -2.67 -0.41 7.64
N TYR A 150 -1.95 0.51 6.99
CA TYR A 150 -1.04 1.44 7.65
C TYR A 150 -1.74 2.44 8.56
N MET A 151 -2.99 2.83 8.26
CA MET A 151 -3.70 3.83 9.05
C MET A 151 -4.27 3.26 10.35
N VAL A 152 -4.69 1.98 10.35
CA VAL A 152 -5.03 1.27 11.59
C VAL A 152 -3.79 1.10 12.47
N ALA A 153 -2.63 0.81 11.88
CA ALA A 153 -1.36 0.77 12.61
C ALA A 153 -0.98 2.14 13.19
N THR A 154 -1.16 3.21 12.41
CA THR A 154 -0.89 4.58 12.86
C THR A 154 -1.82 5.00 13.99
N PHE A 155 -3.10 4.63 13.94
CA PHE A 155 -4.02 4.80 15.06
C PHE A 155 -3.50 4.13 16.34
N SER A 156 -3.10 2.86 16.25
CA SER A 156 -2.57 2.13 17.41
C SER A 156 -1.30 2.77 17.98
N ILE A 157 -0.41 3.28 17.11
CA ILE A 157 0.80 4.00 17.52
C ILE A 157 0.45 5.30 18.24
N ALA A 158 -0.44 6.11 17.67
CA ALA A 158 -0.86 7.39 18.24
C ALA A 158 -1.58 7.19 19.59
N ALA A 159 -2.47 6.21 19.67
CA ALA A 159 -3.15 5.81 20.90
C ALA A 159 -2.13 5.34 21.95
N THR A 160 -1.14 4.54 21.58
CA THR A 160 -0.07 4.07 22.47
C THR A 160 0.79 5.24 22.99
N ALA A 161 1.14 6.20 22.14
CA ALA A 161 1.86 7.41 22.56
C ALA A 161 1.04 8.24 23.57
N TRP A 162 -0.27 8.37 23.35
CA TRP A 162 -1.17 9.02 24.30
C TRP A 162 -1.27 8.28 25.63
N LEU A 163 -1.42 6.95 25.59
CA LEU A 163 -1.45 6.10 26.79
C LEU A 163 -0.12 6.15 27.56
N ALA A 164 1.02 6.26 26.87
CA ALA A 164 2.32 6.43 27.52
C ALA A 164 2.37 7.75 28.32
N TRP A 165 1.87 8.84 27.73
CA TRP A 165 1.73 10.10 28.47
C TRP A 165 0.77 9.97 29.68
N LEU A 166 -0.37 9.29 29.50
CA LEU A 166 -1.32 9.03 30.59
C LEU A 166 -0.70 8.19 31.70
N TRP A 167 0.15 7.21 31.35
CA TRP A 167 0.92 6.43 32.30
C TRP A 167 1.82 7.35 33.13
N ARG A 168 2.59 8.23 32.48
CA ARG A 168 3.46 9.20 33.17
C ARG A 168 2.68 10.07 34.16
N ARG A 169 1.48 10.52 33.77
CA ARG A 169 0.59 11.34 34.63
C ARG A 169 0.05 10.59 35.86
N HIS A 170 -0.10 9.27 35.78
CA HIS A 170 -0.70 8.44 36.83
C HIS A 170 0.33 7.58 37.58
N ARG A 171 1.64 7.85 37.42
CA ARG A 171 2.70 7.17 38.17
C ARG A 171 2.47 7.24 39.67
N GLY A 172 2.81 6.18 40.38
CA GLY A 172 2.53 6.03 41.81
C GLY A 172 1.05 5.74 42.15
N THR A 173 0.19 5.50 41.15
CA THR A 173 -1.22 5.12 41.37
C THR A 173 -1.52 3.75 40.77
N PRO A 174 -2.58 3.04 41.24
CA PRO A 174 -3.01 1.77 40.66
C PRO A 174 -3.38 1.85 39.17
N ARG A 175 -3.62 3.04 38.62
CA ARG A 175 -3.94 3.21 37.19
C ARG A 175 -2.73 3.05 36.28
N ALA A 176 -1.52 3.37 36.73
CA ALA A 176 -0.31 3.28 35.91
C ALA A 176 -0.07 1.86 35.35
N PRO A 177 -0.05 0.77 36.16
CA PRO A 177 0.12 -0.57 35.64
C PRO A 177 -1.00 -0.98 34.66
N HIS A 178 -2.26 -0.59 34.90
CA HIS A 178 -3.34 -0.90 33.97
C HIS A 178 -3.15 -0.26 32.58
N LEU A 179 -2.59 0.96 32.54
CA LEU A 179 -2.25 1.61 31.27
C LEU A 179 -1.13 0.87 30.53
N LEU A 180 -0.12 0.35 31.23
CA LEU A 180 0.93 -0.48 30.62
C LEU A 180 0.38 -1.81 30.10
N LEU A 181 -0.56 -2.43 30.82
CA LEU A 181 -1.26 -3.63 30.36
C LEU A 181 -2.05 -3.35 29.07
N LEU A 182 -2.76 -2.22 29.01
CA LEU A 182 -3.48 -1.80 27.80
C LEU A 182 -2.52 -1.51 26.63
N ILE A 183 -1.39 -0.84 26.89
CA ILE A 183 -0.35 -0.59 25.86
C ILE A 183 0.18 -1.91 25.29
N ALA A 184 0.50 -2.89 26.14
CA ALA A 184 0.98 -4.20 25.70
C ALA A 184 -0.09 -4.99 24.94
N TYR A 185 -1.35 -4.94 25.39
CA TYR A 185 -2.48 -5.55 24.68
C TYR A 185 -2.65 -4.93 23.29
N LEU A 186 -2.65 -3.59 23.17
CA LEU A 186 -2.76 -2.90 21.88
C LEU A 186 -1.62 -3.25 20.94
N ALA A 187 -0.39 -3.36 21.44
CA ALA A 187 0.76 -3.78 20.65
C ALA A 187 0.60 -5.22 20.12
N ALA A 188 0.19 -6.14 21.01
CA ALA A 188 0.04 -7.54 20.66
C ALA A 188 -1.13 -7.80 19.71
N VAL A 189 -2.31 -7.17 19.93
CA VAL A 189 -3.44 -7.33 19.01
C VAL A 189 -3.15 -6.69 17.65
N SER A 190 -2.40 -5.58 17.63
CA SER A 190 -2.01 -4.93 16.38
C SER A 190 -0.96 -5.70 15.57
N LEU A 191 -0.34 -6.75 16.12
CA LEU A 191 0.40 -7.72 15.31
C LEU A 191 -0.51 -8.33 14.23
N GLY A 192 -1.78 -8.58 14.58
CA GLY A 192 -2.79 -9.05 13.64
C GLY A 192 -3.23 -7.99 12.61
N ASN A 193 -2.83 -6.72 12.76
CA ASN A 193 -3.06 -5.69 11.74
C ASN A 193 -1.81 -5.48 10.89
N HIS A 194 -0.72 -4.99 11.50
CA HIS A 194 0.53 -4.71 10.80
C HIS A 194 1.69 -4.50 11.79
N LEU A 195 2.87 -5.05 11.45
CA LEU A 195 4.07 -5.03 12.29
C LEU A 195 4.61 -3.62 12.58
N LEU A 196 4.32 -2.65 11.72
CA LEU A 196 4.65 -1.22 11.92
C LEU A 196 4.28 -0.72 13.32
N THR A 197 3.18 -1.23 13.88
CA THR A 197 2.71 -0.83 15.22
C THR A 197 3.76 -1.08 16.30
N LEU A 198 4.56 -2.14 16.19
CA LEU A 198 5.57 -2.48 17.20
C LEU A 198 6.72 -1.48 17.27
N LEU A 199 6.91 -0.64 16.24
CA LEU A 199 7.98 0.36 16.19
C LEU A 199 7.78 1.51 17.18
N VAL A 200 6.61 1.62 17.81
CA VAL A 200 6.38 2.54 18.94
C VAL A 200 7.07 2.08 20.23
N GLY A 201 7.46 0.80 20.32
CA GLY A 201 8.09 0.21 21.50
C GLY A 201 9.32 0.93 22.01
N PRO A 202 10.37 1.10 21.20
CA PRO A 202 11.57 1.81 21.62
C PRO A 202 11.27 3.24 22.11
N ALA A 203 10.28 3.91 21.51
CA ALA A 203 9.85 5.23 21.93
C ALA A 203 9.16 5.21 23.31
N VAL A 204 8.24 4.27 23.56
CA VAL A 204 7.59 4.09 24.86
C VAL A 204 8.60 3.69 25.94
N ILE A 205 9.48 2.73 25.65
CA ILE A 205 10.50 2.24 26.59
C ILE A 205 11.48 3.38 26.93
N GLY A 206 11.96 4.12 25.93
CA GLY A 206 12.83 5.28 26.14
C GLY A 206 12.15 6.39 26.95
N PHE A 207 10.88 6.67 26.66
CA PHE A 207 10.07 7.61 27.42
C PHE A 207 9.85 7.18 28.88
N MET A 208 9.56 5.90 29.11
CA MET A 208 9.42 5.32 30.46
C MET A 208 10.73 5.42 31.23
N PHE A 209 11.83 4.98 30.63
CA PHE A 209 13.17 5.06 31.22
C PHE A 209 13.51 6.51 31.61
N TYR A 210 13.31 7.45 30.70
CA TYR A 210 13.55 8.87 30.97
C TYR A 210 12.67 9.37 32.12
N SER A 211 11.38 9.06 32.12
CA SER A 211 10.43 9.50 33.14
C SER A 211 10.78 8.95 34.53
N ILE A 212 11.09 7.65 34.63
CA ILE A 212 11.49 7.00 35.89
C ILE A 212 12.79 7.62 36.43
N ARG A 213 13.75 7.89 35.54
CA ARG A 213 15.06 8.44 35.94
C ARG A 213 15.02 9.92 36.30
N SER A 214 14.27 10.73 35.56
CA SER A 214 14.21 12.18 35.75
C SER A 214 13.23 12.59 36.87
N GLN A 215 12.20 11.78 37.12
CA GLN A 215 11.16 12.06 38.11
C GLN A 215 10.93 10.81 38.97
N PRO A 216 11.87 10.42 39.84
CA PRO A 216 11.70 9.24 40.70
C PRO A 216 10.52 9.43 41.68
N LEU A 217 9.74 8.37 41.90
CA LEU A 217 8.71 8.35 42.94
C LEU A 217 9.35 8.51 44.33
N PRO A 218 8.65 9.11 45.31
CA PRO A 218 9.20 9.36 46.65
C PRO A 218 9.46 8.08 47.43
N ASP A 219 8.59 7.07 47.29
CA ASP A 219 8.71 5.78 47.96
C ASP A 219 9.69 4.83 47.23
N GLU A 220 10.57 4.16 47.98
CA GLU A 220 11.58 3.24 47.42
C GLU A 220 10.96 1.96 46.86
N GLN A 221 9.91 1.44 47.51
CA GLN A 221 9.24 0.23 47.03
C GLN A 221 8.53 0.51 45.72
N GLU A 222 7.81 1.63 45.60
CA GLU A 222 7.19 2.08 44.36
C GLU A 222 8.21 2.27 43.23
N ARG A 223 9.40 2.83 43.52
CA ARG A 223 10.49 2.94 42.53
C ARG A 223 10.95 1.57 42.02
N ARG A 224 11.09 0.60 42.92
CA ARG A 224 11.49 -0.77 42.55
C ARG A 224 10.42 -1.44 41.69
N VAL A 225 9.13 -1.25 42.02
CA VAL A 225 8.01 -1.72 41.22
C VAL A 225 8.03 -1.10 39.82
N GLU A 226 8.22 0.22 39.66
CA GLU A 226 8.28 0.85 38.33
C GLU A 226 9.46 0.33 37.48
N ARG A 227 10.62 0.08 38.09
CA ARG A 227 11.77 -0.51 37.39
C ARG A 227 11.49 -1.95 36.95
N ALA A 228 10.84 -2.73 37.79
CA ALA A 228 10.41 -4.09 37.44
C ALA A 228 9.40 -4.07 36.28
N GLN A 229 8.43 -3.15 36.32
CA GLN A 229 7.47 -2.94 35.22
C GLN A 229 8.15 -2.55 33.91
N LEU A 230 9.14 -1.64 33.95
CA LEU A 230 9.93 -1.27 32.77
C LEU A 230 10.67 -2.48 32.17
N ALA A 231 11.30 -3.32 33.00
CA ALA A 231 12.00 -4.51 32.54
C ALA A 231 11.02 -5.51 31.87
N VAL A 232 9.87 -5.74 32.49
CA VAL A 232 8.80 -6.60 31.96
C VAL A 232 8.26 -6.06 30.63
N VAL A 233 7.95 -4.76 30.54
CA VAL A 233 7.49 -4.12 29.30
C VAL A 233 8.56 -4.23 28.20
N THR A 234 9.84 -4.06 28.55
CA THR A 234 10.94 -4.20 27.59
C THR A 234 11.04 -5.64 27.06
N GLY A 235 10.97 -6.63 27.95
CA GLY A 235 11.03 -8.04 27.58
C GLY A 235 9.87 -8.49 26.71
N ILE A 236 8.62 -8.12 27.08
CA ILE A 236 7.44 -8.48 26.29
C ILE A 236 7.48 -7.81 24.92
N TRP A 237 7.95 -6.57 24.81
CA TRP A 237 8.05 -5.88 23.54
C TRP A 237 9.09 -6.51 22.61
N ALA A 238 10.25 -6.88 23.16
CA ALA A 238 11.28 -7.59 22.43
C ALA A 238 10.80 -8.97 21.95
N LEU A 239 9.98 -9.67 22.74
CA LEU A 239 9.33 -10.91 22.32
C LEU A 239 8.37 -10.68 21.14
N LEU A 240 7.48 -9.69 21.22
CA LEU A 240 6.54 -9.37 20.14
C LEU A 240 7.26 -9.00 18.83
N ILE A 241 8.31 -8.17 18.91
CA ILE A 241 9.15 -7.83 17.76
C ILE A 241 9.86 -9.07 17.23
N GLY A 242 10.47 -9.87 18.11
CA GLY A 242 11.17 -11.10 17.73
C GLY A 242 10.25 -12.08 17.00
N THR A 243 9.01 -12.23 17.45
CA THR A 243 8.00 -13.08 16.80
C THR A 243 7.65 -12.54 15.42
N GLY A 244 7.26 -11.26 15.31
CA GLY A 244 6.84 -10.68 14.03
C GLY A 244 7.96 -10.53 12.99
N MET A 245 9.21 -10.40 13.44
CA MET A 245 10.39 -10.33 12.57
C MET A 245 11.03 -11.70 12.28
N GLY A 246 10.52 -12.80 12.86
CA GLY A 246 11.17 -14.11 12.76
C GLY A 246 12.60 -14.13 13.33
N SER A 247 12.92 -13.27 14.29
CA SER A 247 14.28 -13.08 14.80
C SER A 247 14.54 -13.89 16.07
N THR A 248 15.18 -15.06 15.92
CA THR A 248 15.60 -15.90 17.05
C THR A 248 16.45 -15.15 18.09
N PRO A 249 17.44 -14.32 17.72
CA PRO A 249 18.20 -13.55 18.71
C PRO A 249 17.34 -12.60 19.54
N LEU A 250 16.37 -11.91 18.92
CA LEU A 250 15.44 -11.03 19.63
C LEU A 250 14.48 -11.81 20.53
N LEU A 251 14.03 -13.00 20.11
CA LEU A 251 13.22 -13.88 20.94
C LEU A 251 13.97 -14.35 22.18
N VAL A 252 15.22 -14.78 22.04
CA VAL A 252 16.07 -15.20 23.18
C VAL A 252 16.34 -14.02 24.11
N LEU A 253 16.77 -12.87 23.56
CA LEU A 253 17.05 -11.67 24.36
C LEU A 253 15.78 -11.18 25.08
N GLY A 254 14.66 -11.09 24.36
CA GLY A 254 13.37 -10.70 24.92
C GLY A 254 12.90 -11.65 26.02
N GLY A 255 13.05 -12.96 25.80
CA GLY A 255 12.73 -13.99 26.78
C GLY A 255 13.57 -13.86 28.06
N LEU A 256 14.89 -13.67 27.93
CA LEU A 256 15.77 -13.47 29.08
C LEU A 256 15.44 -12.20 29.86
N ILE A 257 15.21 -11.08 29.17
CA ILE A 257 14.79 -9.82 29.80
C ILE A 257 13.44 -9.98 30.50
N PHE A 258 12.49 -10.66 29.86
CA PHE A 258 11.16 -10.89 30.42
C PHE A 258 11.21 -11.78 31.67
N LEU A 259 11.99 -12.87 31.65
CA LEU A 259 12.19 -13.74 32.80
C LEU A 259 12.87 -13.01 33.96
N ALA A 260 13.93 -12.24 33.68
CA ALA A 260 14.60 -11.41 34.68
C ALA A 260 13.65 -10.34 35.26
N GLY A 261 12.87 -9.67 34.41
CA GLY A 261 11.86 -8.70 34.82
C GLY A 261 10.74 -9.33 35.65
N THR A 262 10.34 -10.57 35.34
CA THR A 262 9.34 -11.33 36.09
C THR A 262 9.87 -11.74 37.47
N ALA A 263 11.10 -12.24 37.54
CA ALA A 263 11.77 -12.56 38.81
C ALA A 263 11.93 -11.31 39.69
N TYR A 264 12.30 -10.18 39.08
CA TYR A 264 12.36 -8.91 39.80
C TYR A 264 10.98 -8.44 40.26
N SER A 265 9.95 -8.59 39.41
CA SER A 265 8.57 -8.27 39.79
C SER A 265 8.09 -9.12 40.97
N ALA A 266 8.48 -10.41 41.03
CA ALA A 266 8.16 -11.28 42.16
C ALA A 266 8.81 -10.80 43.47
N SER A 267 10.08 -10.40 43.43
CA SER A 267 10.79 -9.95 44.64
C SER A 267 10.29 -8.61 45.20
N VAL A 268 9.50 -7.85 44.43
CA VAL A 268 8.91 -6.57 44.85
C VAL A 268 7.38 -6.61 45.00
N GLY A 269 6.77 -7.81 44.94
CA GLY A 269 5.32 -7.98 45.12
C GLY A 269 4.47 -7.59 43.90
N ALA A 270 5.06 -7.47 42.71
CA ALA A 270 4.42 -7.08 41.46
C ALA A 270 4.26 -8.25 40.46
N LEU A 271 4.38 -9.51 40.90
CA LEU A 271 4.30 -10.69 40.02
C LEU A 271 3.02 -10.73 39.16
N LEU A 272 1.88 -10.35 39.74
CA LEU A 272 0.60 -10.34 39.03
C LEU A 272 0.64 -9.45 37.78
N PHE A 273 1.39 -8.34 37.81
CA PHE A 273 1.58 -7.48 36.64
C PHE A 273 2.32 -8.23 35.52
N ALA A 274 3.42 -8.91 35.85
CA ALA A 274 4.23 -9.67 34.89
C ALA A 274 3.42 -10.79 34.22
N VAL A 275 2.64 -11.54 35.01
CA VAL A 275 1.75 -12.60 34.49
C VAL A 275 0.63 -12.01 33.64
N SER A 276 0.00 -10.93 34.10
CA SER A 276 -1.11 -10.28 33.38
C SER A 276 -0.67 -9.72 32.03
N ILE A 277 0.53 -9.12 31.95
CA ILE A 277 1.02 -8.55 30.68
C ILE A 277 1.28 -9.66 29.65
N PHE A 278 1.78 -10.82 30.09
CA PHE A 278 2.03 -11.96 29.21
C PHE A 278 0.71 -12.57 28.74
N ALA A 279 -0.24 -12.76 29.65
CA ALA A 279 -1.57 -13.27 29.32
C ALA A 279 -2.28 -12.36 28.30
N LEU A 280 -2.26 -11.04 28.50
CA LEU A 280 -2.86 -10.09 27.56
C LEU A 280 -2.12 -10.05 26.22
N ALA A 281 -0.79 -10.15 26.21
CA ALA A 281 -0.03 -10.26 24.97
C ALA A 281 -0.38 -11.54 24.20
N ALA A 282 -0.57 -12.67 24.90
CA ALA A 282 -1.01 -13.92 24.28
C ALA A 282 -2.44 -13.82 23.72
N VAL A 283 -3.36 -13.17 24.45
CA VAL A 283 -4.72 -12.89 23.95
C VAL A 283 -4.66 -12.00 22.70
N GLY A 284 -3.82 -10.96 22.69
CA GLY A 284 -3.64 -10.12 21.50
C GLY A 284 -3.09 -10.91 20.31
N ALA A 285 -2.05 -11.71 20.52
CA ALA A 285 -1.45 -12.53 19.47
C ALA A 285 -2.40 -13.65 18.96
N SER A 286 -3.40 -14.04 19.74
CA SER A 286 -4.37 -15.08 19.36
C SER A 286 -5.20 -14.75 18.12
N THR A 287 -5.22 -13.48 17.67
CA THR A 287 -5.86 -13.10 16.40
C THR A 287 -5.30 -13.88 15.21
N TYR A 288 -4.05 -14.34 15.26
CA TYR A 288 -3.46 -15.18 14.21
C TYR A 288 -4.11 -16.57 14.09
N LEU A 289 -4.81 -17.05 15.11
CA LEU A 289 -5.58 -18.29 15.01
C LEU A 289 -6.72 -18.17 13.98
N PHE A 290 -7.15 -16.94 13.65
CA PHE A 290 -8.07 -16.72 12.53
C PHE A 290 -7.52 -17.27 11.23
N LEU A 291 -6.22 -17.09 10.95
CA LEU A 291 -5.59 -17.58 9.71
C LEU A 291 -5.67 -19.11 9.65
N TYR A 292 -5.31 -19.78 10.75
CA TYR A 292 -5.36 -21.24 10.86
C TYR A 292 -6.76 -21.80 10.65
N VAL A 293 -7.74 -21.21 11.35
CA VAL A 293 -9.14 -21.61 11.23
C VAL A 293 -9.67 -21.33 9.83
N ARG A 294 -9.35 -20.17 9.24
CA ARG A 294 -9.89 -19.83 7.92
C ARG A 294 -9.25 -20.60 6.80
N ALA A 295 -7.94 -20.80 6.79
CA ALA A 295 -7.27 -21.63 5.80
C ALA A 295 -7.86 -23.04 5.74
N GLY A 296 -8.14 -23.65 6.90
CA GLY A 296 -8.82 -24.95 6.98
C GLY A 296 -10.25 -25.00 6.42
N LEU A 297 -10.87 -23.84 6.14
CA LEU A 297 -12.19 -23.73 5.50
C LEU A 297 -12.10 -23.41 4.01
N GLY A 298 -10.90 -23.29 3.43
CA GLY A 298 -10.66 -23.08 1.99
C GLY A 298 -11.32 -21.84 1.39
N PRO A 299 -11.08 -20.61 1.90
CA PRO A 299 -11.55 -19.39 1.27
C PRO A 299 -10.91 -19.22 -0.12
N PHE A 300 -11.61 -18.53 -1.03
CA PHE A 300 -11.14 -18.36 -2.43
C PHE A 300 -9.77 -17.68 -2.54
N ILE A 301 -9.49 -16.74 -1.63
CA ILE A 301 -8.18 -16.11 -1.42
C ILE A 301 -7.62 -16.70 -0.12
N ASN A 302 -6.61 -17.56 -0.23
CA ASN A 302 -5.98 -18.29 0.87
C ASN A 302 -4.44 -18.22 0.74
N GLU A 303 -3.88 -17.02 0.76
CA GLU A 303 -2.44 -16.84 0.51
C GLU A 303 -1.58 -17.59 1.54
N ALA A 304 -0.57 -18.29 1.01
CA ALA A 304 0.37 -19.13 1.76
C ALA A 304 -0.22 -20.33 2.52
N ASP A 305 -1.55 -20.54 2.45
CA ASP A 305 -2.30 -21.63 3.09
C ASP A 305 -1.83 -22.00 4.51
N PRO A 306 -2.07 -21.15 5.53
CA PRO A 306 -1.68 -21.41 6.92
C PRO A 306 -2.57 -22.45 7.62
N SER A 307 -2.98 -23.53 6.92
CA SER A 307 -3.88 -24.59 7.40
C SER A 307 -3.21 -25.60 8.36
N THR A 308 -1.88 -25.52 8.51
CA THR A 308 -1.08 -26.30 9.47
C THR A 308 -0.34 -25.40 10.45
N TRP A 309 0.14 -25.94 11.58
CA TRP A 309 0.91 -25.13 12.54
C TRP A 309 2.21 -24.60 11.93
N ASP A 310 2.90 -25.42 11.14
CA ASP A 310 4.17 -25.03 10.51
C ASP A 310 3.96 -23.93 9.46
N SER A 311 2.93 -24.07 8.61
CA SER A 311 2.57 -23.01 7.64
C SER A 311 2.10 -21.73 8.31
N LEU A 312 1.32 -21.83 9.40
CA LEU A 312 0.95 -20.67 10.21
C LEU A 312 2.18 -19.93 10.78
N VAL A 313 3.13 -20.67 11.37
CA VAL A 313 4.37 -20.09 11.89
C VAL A 313 5.19 -19.47 10.77
N ALA A 314 5.27 -20.11 9.61
CA ALA A 314 5.95 -19.58 8.43
C ALA A 314 5.34 -18.26 7.96
N VAL A 315 3.99 -18.15 7.93
CA VAL A 315 3.26 -16.91 7.61
C VAL A 315 3.53 -15.80 8.63
N ILE A 316 3.47 -16.12 9.93
CA ILE A 316 3.77 -15.15 11.01
C ILE A 316 5.20 -14.62 10.89
N ARG A 317 6.15 -15.50 10.57
CA ARG A 317 7.58 -15.18 10.40
C ARG A 317 7.92 -14.62 9.02
N ARG A 318 6.94 -14.57 8.11
CA ARG A 318 7.09 -14.05 6.74
C ARG A 318 8.15 -14.79 5.93
N GLU A 319 8.27 -16.12 6.11
CA GLU A 319 9.27 -16.95 5.41
C GLU A 319 9.07 -16.99 3.88
N GLN A 320 7.88 -16.58 3.41
CA GLN A 320 7.57 -16.40 1.99
C GLN A 320 8.38 -15.28 1.33
N TYR A 321 8.91 -14.35 2.13
CA TYR A 321 9.83 -13.32 1.69
C TYR A 321 11.23 -13.67 2.22
N PRO A 322 12.17 -14.11 1.37
CA PRO A 322 13.49 -14.58 1.82
C PRO A 322 14.12 -13.58 2.81
N PRO A 323 14.46 -14.02 4.04
CA PRO A 323 14.95 -13.12 5.07
C PRO A 323 16.25 -12.47 4.61
N ARG A 324 16.22 -11.15 4.48
CA ARG A 324 17.38 -10.35 4.08
C ARG A 324 18.03 -9.72 5.31
N SER A 325 19.34 -9.87 5.43
CA SER A 325 20.07 -9.16 6.48
C SER A 325 20.08 -7.66 6.19
N PRO A 326 19.98 -6.79 7.21
CA PRO A 326 20.23 -5.36 7.07
C PRO A 326 21.62 -5.03 6.49
N LEU A 327 22.54 -6.00 6.55
CA LEU A 327 23.92 -5.90 6.06
C LEU A 327 24.11 -6.49 4.66
N ASP A 328 23.11 -7.13 4.06
CA ASP A 328 23.22 -7.70 2.72
C ASP A 328 23.19 -6.60 1.66
N ASN A 329 23.84 -6.83 0.52
CA ASN A 329 23.56 -6.08 -0.69
C ASN A 329 22.17 -6.51 -1.21
N PRO A 330 21.17 -5.59 -1.28
CA PRO A 330 19.80 -5.92 -1.64
C PRO A 330 19.58 -6.28 -3.12
N ILE A 331 20.60 -6.11 -3.97
CA ILE A 331 20.54 -6.46 -5.39
C ILE A 331 20.78 -7.96 -5.59
N TYR A 332 21.51 -8.59 -4.67
CA TYR A 332 21.85 -10.01 -4.72
C TYR A 332 20.97 -10.81 -3.76
N SER A 333 20.89 -12.11 -3.99
CA SER A 333 20.30 -13.04 -3.04
C SER A 333 21.09 -13.02 -1.73
N SER A 334 20.41 -13.24 -0.60
CA SER A 334 21.07 -13.40 0.70
C SER A 334 21.86 -14.71 0.73
N GLY A 335 23.04 -14.70 1.33
CA GLY A 335 23.91 -15.87 1.42
C GLY A 335 25.40 -15.54 1.52
N PRO A 336 26.28 -16.54 1.62
CA PRO A 336 27.73 -16.33 1.79
C PRO A 336 28.40 -15.57 0.65
N GLU A 337 27.84 -15.64 -0.56
CA GLU A 337 28.33 -14.96 -1.76
C GLU A 337 27.84 -13.51 -1.87
N ASN A 338 26.97 -13.06 -0.97
CA ASN A 338 26.47 -11.69 -0.98
C ASN A 338 27.62 -10.71 -0.62
N PRO A 339 27.89 -9.68 -1.45
CA PRO A 339 29.04 -8.79 -1.23
C PRO A 339 28.83 -7.79 -0.08
N GLY A 340 27.67 -7.79 0.56
CA GLY A 340 27.32 -6.89 1.65
C GLY A 340 26.88 -5.49 1.18
N ARG A 341 26.15 -4.81 2.07
CA ARG A 341 25.56 -3.49 1.81
C ARG A 341 26.64 -2.44 1.71
N SER A 342 26.82 -1.88 0.50
CA SER A 342 27.78 -0.81 0.28
C SER A 342 27.28 0.53 0.84
N LEU A 343 28.22 1.43 1.11
CA LEU A 343 27.89 2.83 1.47
C LEU A 343 27.11 3.54 0.36
N THR A 344 27.34 3.19 -0.91
CA THR A 344 26.59 3.72 -2.05
C THR A 344 25.11 3.35 -1.97
N ILE A 345 24.79 2.08 -1.67
CA ILE A 345 23.40 1.63 -1.52
C ILE A 345 22.75 2.29 -0.30
N LEU A 346 23.46 2.35 0.83
CA LEU A 346 22.98 3.05 2.03
C LEU A 346 22.65 4.51 1.74
N TRP A 347 23.52 5.19 0.98
CA TRP A 347 23.31 6.57 0.59
C TRP A 347 22.09 6.73 -0.33
N LEU A 348 21.91 5.84 -1.33
CA LEU A 348 20.72 5.85 -2.19
C LEU A 348 19.43 5.66 -1.38
N GLN A 349 19.42 4.75 -0.41
CA GLN A 349 18.25 4.53 0.45
C GLN A 349 17.94 5.75 1.34
N ILE A 350 18.97 6.46 1.82
CA ILE A 350 18.80 7.74 2.51
C ILE A 350 18.25 8.81 1.54
N LEU A 351 18.77 8.89 0.32
CA LEU A 351 18.27 9.80 -0.70
C LEU A 351 16.81 9.53 -1.06
N ASN A 352 16.38 8.27 -1.14
CA ASN A 352 14.97 7.91 -1.30
C ASN A 352 14.12 8.39 -0.11
N TYR A 353 14.57 8.19 1.12
CA TYR A 353 13.86 8.74 2.28
C TYR A 353 13.72 10.26 2.21
N LEU A 354 14.77 10.98 1.80
CA LEU A 354 14.74 12.43 1.63
C LEU A 354 13.84 12.88 0.47
N GLN A 355 13.80 12.12 -0.61
CA GLN A 355 12.88 12.31 -1.73
C GLN A 355 11.42 12.19 -1.26
N TYR A 356 11.09 11.13 -0.53
CA TYR A 356 9.76 10.97 0.03
C TYR A 356 9.44 12.09 1.02
N PHE A 357 10.42 12.50 1.83
CA PHE A 357 10.25 13.61 2.77
C PHE A 357 9.92 14.94 2.05
N ASP A 358 10.51 15.20 0.87
CA ASP A 358 10.19 16.37 0.04
C ASP A 358 8.74 16.36 -0.48
N TRP A 359 8.17 15.19 -0.77
CA TRP A 359 6.78 15.06 -1.24
C TRP A 359 5.77 15.47 -0.17
N GLN A 360 6.09 15.28 1.11
CA GLN A 360 5.14 15.43 2.20
C GLN A 360 4.48 16.80 2.27
N TRP A 361 5.15 17.85 1.80
CA TRP A 361 4.72 19.22 2.04
C TRP A 361 3.93 19.84 0.88
N ALA A 362 4.27 19.46 -0.36
CA ALA A 362 3.75 20.15 -1.55
C ALA A 362 3.79 19.30 -2.84
N ASN A 363 3.52 17.98 -2.75
CA ASN A 363 3.61 17.10 -3.91
C ASN A 363 2.68 17.52 -5.06
N GLY A 364 1.52 18.12 -4.75
CA GLY A 364 0.57 18.57 -5.76
C GLY A 364 1.04 19.71 -6.66
N LEU A 365 2.11 20.43 -6.29
CA LEU A 365 2.69 21.47 -7.14
C LEU A 365 3.56 20.90 -8.29
N ALA A 366 4.15 19.73 -8.07
CA ALA A 366 4.96 19.03 -9.04
C ALA A 366 5.05 17.55 -8.63
N PRO A 367 4.23 16.63 -9.17
CA PRO A 367 4.25 15.21 -8.79
C PRO A 367 5.42 14.43 -9.42
N THR A 368 6.47 15.13 -9.85
CA THR A 368 7.67 14.55 -10.46
C THR A 368 8.57 13.86 -9.42
N HIS A 369 9.47 12.99 -9.87
CA HIS A 369 10.35 12.20 -9.01
C HIS A 369 11.81 12.71 -8.81
N PRO A 370 12.22 13.98 -9.00
CA PRO A 370 13.54 14.37 -8.50
C PRO A 370 13.56 14.27 -6.97
N VAL A 371 14.74 14.04 -6.39
CA VAL A 371 14.92 14.00 -4.93
C VAL A 371 14.38 15.28 -4.30
N PHE A 372 14.74 16.45 -4.84
CA PHE A 372 14.16 17.73 -4.48
C PHE A 372 13.69 18.46 -5.73
N ALA A 373 12.38 18.67 -5.87
CA ALA A 373 11.87 19.51 -6.96
C ALA A 373 12.06 20.99 -6.62
N LYS A 374 12.54 21.80 -7.58
CA LYS A 374 12.79 23.24 -7.36
C LYS A 374 11.57 23.99 -6.79
N VAL A 375 10.36 23.61 -7.20
CA VAL A 375 9.10 24.21 -6.75
C VAL A 375 8.70 23.75 -5.34
N ARG A 376 9.06 22.52 -4.94
CA ARG A 376 8.74 21.96 -3.61
C ARG A 376 9.77 22.36 -2.55
N LEU A 377 11.03 22.54 -2.95
CA LEU A 377 12.16 22.79 -2.06
C LEU A 377 11.93 23.94 -1.03
N PRO A 378 11.34 25.10 -1.36
CA PRO A 378 11.05 26.13 -0.36
C PRO A 378 10.16 25.65 0.78
N PHE A 379 9.14 24.84 0.47
CA PHE A 379 8.23 24.26 1.45
C PHE A 379 8.95 23.20 2.29
N THR A 380 9.74 22.34 1.66
CA THR A 380 10.57 21.35 2.34
C THR A 380 11.54 22.00 3.33
N LEU A 381 12.23 23.07 2.93
CA LEU A 381 13.12 23.81 3.81
C LEU A 381 12.36 24.49 4.95
N ALA A 382 11.18 25.08 4.67
CA ALA A 382 10.34 25.71 5.69
C ALA A 382 9.88 24.70 6.76
N PHE A 383 9.31 23.56 6.36
CA PHE A 383 8.83 22.53 7.28
C PHE A 383 9.97 21.76 7.96
N THR A 384 11.13 21.62 7.33
CA THR A 384 12.35 21.12 7.99
C THR A 384 12.78 22.06 9.11
N SER A 385 12.86 23.37 8.81
CA SER A 385 13.28 24.39 9.78
C SER A 385 12.31 24.49 10.96
N LEU A 386 11.00 24.46 10.67
CA LEU A 386 9.96 24.43 11.69
C LEU A 386 10.05 23.15 12.53
N GLY A 387 10.30 21.99 11.93
CA GLY A 387 10.49 20.73 12.65
C GLY A 387 11.66 20.78 13.62
N ILE A 388 12.83 21.22 13.14
CA ILE A 388 14.03 21.39 13.98
C ILE A 388 13.76 22.37 15.12
N TYR A 389 13.13 23.51 14.84
CA TYR A 389 12.78 24.49 15.86
C TYR A 389 11.77 23.93 16.87
N GLY A 390 10.77 23.19 16.41
CA GLY A 390 9.79 22.52 17.26
C GLY A 390 10.41 21.46 18.17
N MET A 391 11.39 20.70 17.69
CA MET A 391 12.19 19.80 18.53
C MET A 391 12.91 20.56 19.65
N GLN A 392 13.49 21.73 19.36
CA GLN A 392 14.15 22.56 20.37
C GLN A 392 13.15 23.12 21.39
N VAL A 393 11.99 23.60 20.93
CA VAL A 393 10.90 24.09 21.80
C VAL A 393 10.42 22.96 22.72
N LEU A 394 10.17 21.78 22.16
CA LEU A 394 9.72 20.61 22.90
C LEU A 394 10.75 20.17 23.93
N LYS A 395 12.03 20.04 23.55
CA LYS A 395 13.09 19.62 24.47
C LYS A 395 13.23 20.54 25.68
N ARG A 396 12.99 21.85 25.50
CA ARG A 396 13.01 22.83 26.60
C ARG A 396 11.75 22.78 27.47
N ARG A 397 10.59 22.45 26.89
CA ARG A 397 9.29 22.41 27.58
C ARG A 397 9.04 21.09 28.31
N ASP A 398 9.33 19.98 27.64
CA ASP A 398 9.13 18.62 28.12
C ASP A 398 10.10 17.67 27.41
N ASN A 399 11.25 17.44 28.05
CA ASN A 399 12.29 16.58 27.53
C ASN A 399 11.86 15.09 27.46
N GLY A 400 10.88 14.67 28.28
CA GLY A 400 10.31 13.32 28.16
C GLY A 400 9.55 13.17 26.85
N MET A 401 8.62 14.08 26.57
CA MET A 401 7.86 14.07 25.31
C MET A 401 8.74 14.27 24.09
N PHE A 402 9.84 15.02 24.22
CA PHE A 402 10.89 15.06 23.19
C PHE A 402 11.42 13.67 22.86
N TRP A 403 11.85 12.88 23.85
CA TRP A 403 12.36 11.53 23.61
C TRP A 403 11.31 10.58 23.05
N LEU A 404 10.04 10.70 23.50
CA LEU A 404 8.94 9.91 22.94
C LEU A 404 8.80 10.16 21.43
N LEU A 405 8.62 11.42 21.01
CA LEU A 405 8.45 11.74 19.59
C LEU A 405 9.73 11.53 18.79
N PHE A 406 10.89 11.87 19.33
CA PHE A 406 12.17 11.73 18.64
C PHE A 406 12.50 10.27 18.35
N LEU A 407 12.36 9.38 19.35
CA LEU A 407 12.59 7.96 19.14
C LEU A 407 11.56 7.35 18.20
N LEU A 408 10.29 7.80 18.26
CA LEU A 408 9.27 7.35 17.32
C LEU A 408 9.60 7.75 15.88
N TRP A 409 10.00 9.00 15.65
CA TRP A 409 10.46 9.48 14.35
C TRP A 409 11.71 8.73 13.87
N LEU A 410 12.66 8.50 14.78
CA LEU A 410 13.92 7.81 14.46
C LEU A 410 13.66 6.36 14.07
N THR A 411 12.85 5.61 14.84
CA THR A 411 12.59 4.19 14.56
C THR A 411 11.75 3.99 13.30
N THR A 412 10.75 4.84 13.08
CA THR A 412 9.85 4.76 11.91
C THR A 412 10.39 5.47 10.67
N GLY A 413 11.52 6.18 10.78
CA GLY A 413 12.23 6.83 9.68
C GLY A 413 13.55 6.14 9.38
N PHE A 414 14.66 6.74 9.80
CA PHE A 414 16.01 6.21 9.54
C PHE A 414 16.27 4.81 10.10
N GLY A 415 15.59 4.41 11.19
CA GLY A 415 15.63 3.05 11.71
C GLY A 415 15.11 2.04 10.70
N LEU A 416 14.00 2.34 10.03
CA LEU A 416 13.47 1.51 8.94
C LEU A 416 14.35 1.54 7.69
N VAL A 417 14.97 2.67 7.35
CA VAL A 417 15.96 2.74 6.26
C VAL A 417 17.11 1.75 6.54
N GLY A 418 17.63 1.76 7.77
CA GLY A 418 18.66 0.84 8.21
C GLY A 418 18.20 -0.62 8.19
N TYR A 419 16.98 -0.90 8.65
CA TYR A 419 16.48 -2.26 8.83
C TYR A 419 15.97 -2.93 7.54
N ILE A 420 15.07 -2.29 6.79
CA ILE A 420 14.38 -2.94 5.67
C ILE A 420 15.33 -3.23 4.50
N ASN A 421 16.34 -2.37 4.31
CA ASN A 421 17.38 -2.57 3.31
C ASN A 421 16.80 -2.78 1.89
N PHE A 422 15.98 -1.83 1.43
CA PHE A 422 15.38 -1.84 0.09
C PHE A 422 16.43 -1.86 -1.03
N LYS A 423 16.06 -2.32 -2.22
CA LYS A 423 16.84 -1.99 -3.42
C LYS A 423 16.87 -0.45 -3.61
N PRO A 424 17.78 0.10 -4.45
CA PRO A 424 17.62 1.46 -4.96
C PRO A 424 16.16 1.74 -5.36
N GLY A 425 15.63 2.90 -4.95
CA GLY A 425 14.22 3.21 -5.16
C GLY A 425 13.86 3.32 -6.63
N PHE A 426 12.55 3.26 -6.91
CA PHE A 426 12.01 3.14 -8.26
C PHE A 426 12.47 4.24 -9.22
N SER A 427 12.71 5.46 -8.73
CA SER A 427 13.06 6.62 -9.59
C SER A 427 14.48 7.16 -9.45
N VAL A 428 15.34 6.55 -8.62
CA VAL A 428 16.69 7.08 -8.34
C VAL A 428 17.75 5.98 -8.44
N GLY A 429 18.96 6.34 -8.89
CA GLY A 429 20.11 5.44 -8.89
C GLY A 429 20.38 4.71 -10.22
N TYR A 430 19.64 5.03 -11.29
CA TYR A 430 19.82 4.39 -12.61
C TYR A 430 21.18 4.63 -13.26
N GLU A 431 21.91 5.69 -12.87
CA GLU A 431 23.28 5.91 -13.32
C GLU A 431 24.23 4.84 -12.76
N GLN A 432 24.00 4.40 -11.52
CA GLN A 432 24.81 3.37 -10.86
C GLN A 432 24.27 1.97 -11.13
N PHE A 433 22.95 1.83 -11.27
CA PHE A 433 22.24 0.56 -11.46
C PHE A 433 21.28 0.69 -12.65
N PRO A 434 21.77 0.56 -13.90
CA PRO A 434 20.92 0.80 -15.08
C PRO A 434 19.84 -0.26 -15.32
N ASP A 435 19.99 -1.45 -14.72
CA ASP A 435 19.01 -2.54 -14.84
C ASP A 435 17.77 -2.26 -13.96
N PRO A 436 16.56 -2.13 -14.52
CA PRO A 436 15.33 -1.96 -13.73
C PRO A 436 15.09 -3.05 -12.67
N ASN A 437 15.58 -4.27 -12.89
CA ASN A 437 15.45 -5.36 -11.90
C ASN A 437 16.30 -5.14 -10.64
N ALA A 438 17.28 -4.23 -10.71
CA ALA A 438 18.07 -3.79 -9.58
C ALA A 438 17.35 -2.72 -8.73
N HIS A 439 16.15 -2.29 -9.12
CA HIS A 439 15.35 -1.29 -8.41
C HIS A 439 14.10 -1.89 -7.76
N GLU A 440 13.50 -1.13 -6.85
CA GLU A 440 12.15 -1.40 -6.37
C GLU A 440 11.11 -1.21 -7.48
N VAL A 441 10.06 -2.03 -7.49
CA VAL A 441 8.98 -1.97 -8.50
C VAL A 441 8.07 -0.74 -8.37
N ARG A 442 8.10 -0.09 -7.21
CA ARG A 442 7.42 1.18 -6.93
C ARG A 442 8.10 1.90 -5.77
N GLU A 443 7.71 3.15 -5.59
CA GLU A 443 8.13 3.97 -4.45
C GLU A 443 7.59 3.38 -3.14
N ARG A 444 8.41 3.44 -2.08
CA ARG A 444 8.19 2.77 -0.77
C ARG A 444 7.96 3.77 0.36
N ASP A 445 7.43 4.94 0.05
CA ASP A 445 7.18 6.03 0.99
C ASP A 445 6.20 5.65 2.13
N TYR A 446 5.21 4.80 1.84
CA TYR A 446 4.19 4.34 2.78
C TYR A 446 4.75 3.65 4.04
N PHE A 447 5.95 3.05 3.97
CA PHE A 447 6.64 2.50 5.15
C PHE A 447 7.01 3.57 6.19
N PHE A 448 7.17 4.82 5.76
CA PHE A 448 7.63 5.94 6.58
C PHE A 448 6.49 6.89 7.01
N THR A 449 5.23 6.52 6.76
CA THR A 449 4.02 7.31 7.12
C THR A 449 4.09 7.91 8.52
N VAL A 450 4.40 7.09 9.52
CA VAL A 450 4.48 7.53 10.93
C VAL A 450 5.62 8.55 11.13
N SER A 451 6.76 8.37 10.47
CA SER A 451 7.88 9.31 10.56
C SER A 451 7.50 10.69 10.03
N PHE A 452 6.79 10.72 8.89
CA PHE A 452 6.29 11.96 8.30
C PHE A 452 5.23 12.64 9.20
N GLN A 453 4.30 11.88 9.79
CA GLN A 453 3.34 12.44 10.74
C GLN A 453 4.02 13.06 11.96
N VAL A 454 4.98 12.34 12.57
CA VAL A 454 5.69 12.84 13.75
C VAL A 454 6.53 14.07 13.41
N TRP A 455 7.10 14.14 12.20
CA TRP A 455 7.75 15.38 11.76
C TRP A 455 6.76 16.53 11.58
N GLY A 456 5.57 16.27 11.04
CA GLY A 456 4.46 17.24 10.99
C GLY A 456 4.08 17.78 12.38
N LEU A 457 4.09 16.92 13.41
CA LEU A 457 3.92 17.34 14.80
C LEU A 457 5.05 18.25 15.29
N PHE A 458 6.31 17.91 15.00
CA PHE A 458 7.43 18.81 15.32
C PHE A 458 7.27 20.16 14.63
N ALA A 459 6.91 20.18 13.34
CA ALA A 459 6.69 21.43 12.61
C ALA A 459 5.56 22.26 13.24
N GLY A 460 4.45 21.64 13.66
CA GLY A 460 3.37 22.31 14.39
C GLY A 460 3.78 22.87 15.75
N ILE A 461 4.59 22.14 16.51
CA ILE A 461 5.18 22.65 17.77
C ILE A 461 6.11 23.83 17.48
N GLY A 462 6.86 23.78 16.37
CA GLY A 462 7.70 24.88 15.89
C GLY A 462 6.88 26.11 15.52
N LEU A 463 5.74 25.94 14.85
CA LEU A 463 4.78 27.01 14.56
C LEU A 463 4.23 27.67 15.84
N ALA A 464 3.88 26.87 16.85
CA ALA A 464 3.47 27.40 18.17
C ALA A 464 4.60 28.18 18.85
N GLY A 465 5.83 27.69 18.78
CA GLY A 465 7.01 28.41 19.26
C GLY A 465 7.26 29.72 18.51
N LEU A 466 7.01 29.75 17.20
CA LEU A 466 7.20 30.92 16.35
C LEU A 466 6.15 31.99 16.67
N TYR A 467 4.89 31.58 16.83
CA TYR A 467 3.82 32.43 17.35
C TYR A 467 4.24 33.13 18.64
N ARG A 468 4.83 32.37 19.58
CA ARG A 468 5.35 32.93 20.83
C ARG A 468 6.48 33.93 20.58
N LEU A 469 7.49 33.57 19.80
CA LEU A 469 8.63 34.44 19.52
C LEU A 469 8.19 35.77 18.89
N LEU A 470 7.22 35.71 17.97
CA LEU A 470 6.62 36.90 17.36
C LEU A 470 5.85 37.72 18.40
N ARG A 471 5.08 37.06 19.27
CA ARG A 471 4.32 37.74 20.33
C ARG A 471 5.23 38.50 21.29
N GLU A 472 6.32 37.88 21.72
CA GLU A 472 7.31 38.48 22.62
C GLU A 472 8.04 39.66 21.96
N ARG A 473 8.47 39.53 20.71
CA ARG A 473 9.23 40.58 20.00
C ARG A 473 8.35 41.77 19.58
N LEU A 474 7.12 41.53 19.15
CA LEU A 474 6.20 42.58 18.68
C LEU A 474 5.40 43.22 19.83
N GLY A 475 5.29 42.57 20.98
CA GLY A 475 4.62 43.13 22.16
C GLY A 475 5.38 44.29 22.84
N GLY A 476 6.64 44.52 22.46
CA GLY A 476 7.48 45.57 23.04
C GLY A 476 7.36 46.96 22.41
N ASP A 477 6.79 47.09 21.19
CA ASP A 477 6.87 48.31 20.39
C ASP A 477 5.47 48.84 20.02
N ARG A 478 5.01 49.96 20.63
CA ARG A 478 3.57 50.28 20.74
C ARG A 478 2.85 50.68 19.44
N ASP A 479 3.56 51.17 18.41
CA ASP A 479 2.92 51.81 17.24
C ASP A 479 2.69 50.89 16.02
N LEU A 480 3.47 49.80 15.87
CA LEU A 480 3.30 48.78 14.80
C LEU A 480 2.57 47.50 15.28
N SER A 481 2.38 47.38 16.60
CA SER A 481 2.12 46.13 17.31
C SER A 481 0.65 45.66 17.29
N ALA A 482 -0.34 46.55 17.36
CA ALA A 482 -1.73 46.11 17.50
C ALA A 482 -2.31 45.40 16.27
N SER A 483 -1.89 45.80 15.06
CA SER A 483 -2.42 45.27 13.79
C SER A 483 -1.76 43.95 13.40
N ALA A 484 -0.43 43.84 13.52
CA ALA A 484 0.31 42.64 13.15
C ALA A 484 0.07 41.47 14.13
N LEU A 485 -0.05 41.75 15.43
CA LEU A 485 -0.38 40.74 16.44
C LEU A 485 -1.81 40.19 16.33
N ARG A 486 -2.75 40.94 15.73
CA ARG A 486 -4.12 40.45 15.46
C ARG A 486 -4.15 39.32 14.44
N PHE A 487 -3.23 39.32 13.47
CA PHE A 487 -3.21 38.33 12.38
C PHE A 487 -2.22 37.19 12.59
N ALA A 488 -1.23 37.33 13.47
CA ALA A 488 -0.26 36.27 13.79
C ALA A 488 -0.89 34.91 14.16
N PRO A 489 -1.97 34.84 14.97
CA PRO A 489 -2.73 33.61 15.22
C PRO A 489 -3.22 32.92 13.94
N ALA A 490 -3.86 33.70 13.07
CA ALA A 490 -4.44 33.21 11.84
C ALA A 490 -3.35 32.76 10.86
N ALA A 491 -2.24 33.50 10.76
CA ALA A 491 -1.10 33.12 9.94
C ALA A 491 -0.47 31.79 10.37
N VAL A 492 -0.38 31.54 11.68
CA VAL A 492 0.18 30.30 12.24
C VAL A 492 -0.74 29.11 11.98
N LEU A 493 -2.05 29.29 12.13
CA LEU A 493 -3.04 28.26 11.78
C LEU A 493 -3.07 27.99 10.27
N LEU A 494 -3.00 29.04 9.44
CA LEU A 494 -2.92 28.93 7.98
C LEU A 494 -1.67 28.18 7.53
N ALA A 495 -0.51 28.41 8.16
CA ALA A 495 0.72 27.67 7.88
C ALA A 495 0.58 26.17 8.18
N GLY A 496 -0.17 25.80 9.23
CA GLY A 496 -0.48 24.39 9.55
C GLY A 496 -1.43 23.72 8.54
N VAL A 497 -2.29 24.47 7.86
CA VAL A 497 -3.21 23.98 6.83
C VAL A 497 -2.55 23.94 5.44
N LEU A 498 -1.36 24.51 5.28
CA LEU A 498 -0.69 24.58 3.98
C LEU A 498 -0.49 23.21 3.29
N PRO A 499 -0.08 22.12 3.97
CA PRO A 499 0.02 20.80 3.35
C PRO A 499 -1.31 20.30 2.78
N PHE A 500 -2.45 20.63 3.42
CA PHE A 500 -3.78 20.31 2.88
C PHE A 500 -3.97 20.95 1.51
N ALA A 501 -3.70 22.25 1.36
CA ALA A 501 -3.91 22.93 0.08
C ALA A 501 -2.95 22.44 -1.01
N LEU A 502 -1.68 22.21 -0.65
CA LEU A 502 -0.63 21.87 -1.61
C LEU A 502 -0.60 20.39 -2.01
N ASN A 503 -1.20 19.49 -1.21
CA ASN A 503 -1.27 18.06 -1.51
C ASN A 503 -2.65 17.61 -2.01
N ALA A 504 -3.72 18.42 -1.87
CA ALA A 504 -5.10 18.03 -2.16
C ALA A 504 -5.29 17.34 -3.52
N ARG A 505 -4.72 17.90 -4.60
CA ARG A 505 -4.84 17.31 -5.94
C ARG A 505 -4.10 15.98 -6.05
N ALA A 506 -2.91 15.86 -5.48
CA ALA A 506 -2.07 14.66 -5.60
C ALA A 506 -2.54 13.51 -4.70
N ALA A 507 -3.10 13.82 -3.53
CA ALA A 507 -3.55 12.82 -2.56
C ALA A 507 -4.99 12.36 -2.80
N SER A 508 -5.81 13.16 -3.50
CA SER A 508 -7.23 12.85 -3.72
C SER A 508 -7.44 11.63 -4.61
N ARG A 509 -8.26 10.69 -4.15
CA ARG A 509 -8.74 9.52 -4.92
C ARG A 509 -10.22 9.59 -5.30
N ALA A 510 -10.91 10.66 -4.93
CA ALA A 510 -12.34 10.85 -5.20
C ALA A 510 -12.65 11.31 -6.64
N HIS A 511 -11.68 11.89 -7.34
CA HIS A 511 -11.92 12.64 -8.57
C HIS A 511 -11.01 12.17 -9.72
N GLY A 512 -11.37 12.54 -10.95
CA GLY A 512 -10.63 12.17 -12.16
C GLY A 512 -10.74 10.68 -12.52
N PRO A 513 -9.88 10.21 -13.44
CA PRO A 513 -9.88 8.82 -13.86
C PRO A 513 -9.38 7.82 -12.82
N GLU A 514 -8.45 8.24 -11.97
CA GLU A 514 -7.85 7.39 -10.93
C GLU A 514 -8.92 6.79 -9.99
N ALA A 515 -10.03 7.51 -9.79
CA ALA A 515 -11.13 7.10 -8.93
C ALA A 515 -11.84 5.80 -9.39
N LEU A 516 -11.79 5.46 -10.68
CA LEU A 516 -12.53 4.32 -11.26
C LEU A 516 -11.64 3.35 -12.05
N LEU A 517 -10.39 3.74 -12.36
CA LEU A 517 -9.55 3.04 -13.34
C LEU A 517 -9.29 1.58 -12.98
N ALA A 518 -8.96 1.27 -11.72
CA ALA A 518 -8.71 -0.12 -11.29
C ALA A 518 -9.92 -1.02 -11.53
N ARG A 519 -11.11 -0.54 -11.13
CA ARG A 519 -12.38 -1.25 -11.32
C ARG A 519 -12.75 -1.41 -12.79
N ASP A 520 -12.66 -0.34 -13.58
CA ASP A 520 -13.06 -0.34 -14.99
C ASP A 520 -12.10 -1.15 -15.87
N PHE A 521 -10.80 -1.13 -15.56
CA PHE A 521 -9.80 -2.00 -16.17
C PHE A 521 -10.12 -3.48 -15.89
N ALA A 522 -10.33 -3.83 -14.62
CA ALA A 522 -10.69 -5.19 -14.22
C ALA A 522 -11.95 -5.69 -14.92
N TYR A 523 -12.97 -4.83 -15.02
CA TYR A 523 -14.22 -5.15 -15.70
C TYR A 523 -13.95 -5.43 -17.17
N SER A 524 -13.23 -4.54 -17.84
CA SER A 524 -12.90 -4.68 -19.27
C SER A 524 -12.09 -5.95 -19.55
N LEU A 525 -11.13 -6.28 -18.68
CA LEU A 525 -10.32 -7.50 -18.80
C LEU A 525 -11.17 -8.77 -18.63
N LEU A 526 -11.98 -8.87 -17.58
CA LEU A 526 -12.86 -10.01 -17.35
C LEU A 526 -13.88 -10.20 -18.48
N GLN A 527 -14.43 -9.10 -19.01
CA GLN A 527 -15.40 -9.14 -20.11
C GLN A 527 -14.80 -9.55 -21.46
N SER A 528 -13.46 -9.53 -21.58
CA SER A 528 -12.75 -10.01 -22.76
C SER A 528 -12.64 -11.55 -22.80
N VAL A 529 -12.89 -12.22 -21.67
CA VAL A 529 -12.69 -13.67 -21.52
C VAL A 529 -14.01 -14.40 -21.75
N GLU A 530 -14.01 -15.44 -22.57
CA GLU A 530 -15.17 -16.32 -22.79
C GLU A 530 -15.57 -17.08 -21.50
N PRO A 531 -16.81 -17.59 -21.41
CA PRO A 531 -17.30 -18.28 -20.20
C PRO A 531 -16.39 -19.42 -19.74
N TYR A 532 -16.10 -19.46 -18.43
CA TYR A 532 -15.18 -20.40 -17.78
C TYR A 532 -13.72 -20.37 -18.27
N GLY A 533 -13.34 -19.35 -19.03
CA GLY A 533 -11.99 -19.20 -19.54
C GLY A 533 -10.94 -19.09 -18.43
N ILE A 534 -9.72 -19.50 -18.77
CA ILE A 534 -8.52 -19.29 -17.95
C ILE A 534 -7.83 -18.04 -18.47
N VAL A 535 -7.56 -17.07 -17.59
CA VAL A 535 -6.73 -15.91 -17.92
C VAL A 535 -5.49 -15.88 -17.04
N PHE A 536 -4.32 -15.93 -17.68
CA PHE A 536 -3.04 -15.74 -17.02
C PHE A 536 -2.76 -14.25 -16.84
N THR A 537 -2.58 -13.82 -15.60
CA THR A 537 -2.21 -12.45 -15.18
C THR A 537 -0.83 -12.44 -14.56
N ASN A 538 -0.25 -11.26 -14.33
CA ASN A 538 1.09 -11.13 -13.79
C ASN A 538 1.22 -9.94 -12.82
N GLY A 539 1.01 -10.23 -11.53
CA GLY A 539 1.25 -9.31 -10.43
C GLY A 539 -0.01 -8.69 -9.84
N ASP A 540 0.19 -7.66 -9.02
CA ASP A 540 -0.84 -7.14 -8.13
C ASP A 540 -1.87 -6.30 -8.88
N ASN A 541 -1.40 -5.39 -9.73
CA ASN A 541 -2.22 -4.38 -10.41
C ASN A 541 -3.14 -4.94 -11.50
N ASP A 542 -2.91 -6.18 -11.95
CA ASP A 542 -3.78 -6.87 -12.89
C ASP A 542 -4.52 -8.07 -12.29
N THR A 543 -4.23 -8.48 -11.06
CA THR A 543 -4.90 -9.60 -10.39
C THR A 543 -5.84 -9.12 -9.28
N PHE A 544 -5.37 -8.24 -8.39
CA PHE A 544 -6.14 -7.85 -7.22
C PHE A 544 -7.43 -7.08 -7.56
N PRO A 545 -7.45 -6.18 -8.56
CA PRO A 545 -8.70 -5.59 -9.04
C PRO A 545 -9.70 -6.60 -9.60
N LEU A 546 -9.22 -7.73 -10.16
CA LEU A 546 -10.08 -8.81 -10.69
C LEU A 546 -10.68 -9.61 -9.55
N TRP A 547 -9.88 -9.98 -8.55
CA TRP A 547 -10.39 -10.62 -7.33
C TRP A 547 -11.40 -9.74 -6.61
N TYR A 548 -11.17 -8.42 -6.53
CA TYR A 548 -12.17 -7.48 -6.03
C TYR A 548 -13.49 -7.58 -6.79
N LEU A 549 -13.46 -7.52 -8.13
CA LEU A 549 -14.69 -7.61 -8.92
C LEU A 549 -15.40 -8.95 -8.76
N GLN A 550 -14.65 -10.05 -8.68
CA GLN A 550 -15.22 -11.39 -8.54
C GLN A 550 -15.81 -11.61 -7.15
N GLU A 551 -15.14 -11.20 -6.08
CA GLU A 551 -15.54 -11.53 -4.71
C GLU A 551 -16.46 -10.48 -4.06
N VAL A 552 -16.38 -9.22 -4.52
CA VAL A 552 -17.14 -8.11 -3.90
C VAL A 552 -18.31 -7.68 -4.78
N GLU A 553 -18.10 -7.57 -6.09
CA GLU A 553 -19.14 -7.16 -7.03
C GLU A 553 -19.79 -8.34 -7.78
N GLU A 554 -19.30 -9.56 -7.53
CA GLU A 554 -19.78 -10.81 -8.14
C GLU A 554 -19.75 -10.82 -9.67
N VAL A 555 -18.82 -10.08 -10.29
CA VAL A 555 -18.70 -9.99 -11.75
C VAL A 555 -17.80 -11.11 -12.28
N ARG A 556 -18.31 -11.91 -13.23
CA ARG A 556 -17.54 -12.93 -13.96
C ARG A 556 -16.77 -13.89 -13.05
N GLN A 557 -17.44 -14.34 -11.98
CA GLN A 557 -16.94 -15.34 -11.03
C GLN A 557 -16.60 -16.69 -11.69
N ASP A 558 -17.09 -16.94 -12.90
CA ASP A 558 -16.83 -18.13 -13.73
C ASP A 558 -15.41 -18.18 -14.29
N VAL A 559 -14.76 -17.03 -14.46
CA VAL A 559 -13.41 -16.91 -15.04
C VAL A 559 -12.35 -17.33 -14.02
N SER A 560 -11.43 -18.20 -14.43
CA SER A 560 -10.29 -18.59 -13.60
C SER A 560 -9.12 -17.61 -13.83
N VAL A 561 -8.85 -16.78 -12.83
CA VAL A 561 -7.72 -15.84 -12.83
C VAL A 561 -6.48 -16.52 -12.24
N VAL A 562 -5.45 -16.71 -13.06
CA VAL A 562 -4.20 -17.39 -12.69
C VAL A 562 -3.05 -16.39 -12.66
N ASN A 563 -2.67 -15.95 -11.46
CA ASN A 563 -1.56 -15.04 -11.24
C ASN A 563 -0.22 -15.79 -11.34
N LEU A 564 0.56 -15.49 -12.36
CA LEU A 564 1.83 -16.16 -12.65
C LEU A 564 2.93 -15.82 -11.64
N SER A 565 2.83 -14.72 -10.89
CA SER A 565 3.76 -14.41 -9.80
C SER A 565 3.56 -15.37 -8.63
N LEU A 566 2.30 -15.70 -8.31
CA LEU A 566 1.94 -16.70 -7.30
C LEU A 566 2.06 -18.13 -7.83
N GLY A 567 1.99 -18.33 -9.16
CA GLY A 567 2.15 -19.61 -9.86
C GLY A 567 3.45 -20.36 -9.58
N ASN A 568 4.40 -19.77 -8.86
CA ASN A 568 5.63 -20.43 -8.43
C ASN A 568 5.54 -21.11 -7.06
N THR A 569 4.40 -21.01 -6.38
CA THR A 569 4.23 -21.55 -5.03
C THR A 569 3.28 -22.75 -5.04
N ASP A 570 3.63 -23.80 -4.29
CA ASP A 570 2.82 -25.01 -4.19
C ASP A 570 1.43 -24.74 -3.64
N TRP A 571 1.31 -23.85 -2.65
CA TRP A 571 0.02 -23.50 -2.04
C TRP A 571 -0.93 -22.89 -3.07
N TYR A 572 -0.42 -22.06 -4.00
CA TYR A 572 -1.27 -21.43 -4.99
C TYR A 572 -1.72 -22.44 -6.04
N VAL A 573 -0.84 -23.37 -6.43
CA VAL A 573 -1.21 -24.49 -7.30
C VAL A 573 -2.29 -25.36 -6.65
N ARG A 574 -2.22 -25.66 -5.35
CA ARG A 574 -3.29 -26.37 -4.64
C ARG A 574 -4.58 -25.54 -4.56
N GLN A 575 -4.48 -24.25 -4.26
CA GLN A 575 -5.65 -23.35 -4.24
C GLN A 575 -6.38 -23.32 -5.59
N LEU A 576 -5.65 -23.30 -6.71
CA LEU A 576 -6.22 -23.35 -8.05
C LEU A 576 -7.00 -24.65 -8.33
N ARG A 577 -6.54 -25.79 -7.81
CA ARG A 577 -7.26 -27.08 -7.86
C ARG A 577 -8.53 -27.05 -7.03
N ASP A 578 -8.42 -26.52 -5.80
CA ASP A 578 -9.46 -26.65 -4.76
C ASP A 578 -10.54 -25.57 -4.87
N ASN A 579 -10.26 -24.46 -5.54
CA ASN A 579 -11.23 -23.40 -5.77
C ASN A 579 -12.44 -23.90 -6.60
N PRO A 580 -13.67 -23.56 -6.17
CA PRO A 580 -14.87 -24.06 -6.83
C PRO A 580 -15.07 -23.46 -8.22
N VAL A 581 -15.60 -24.26 -9.15
CA VAL A 581 -16.08 -23.76 -10.44
C VAL A 581 -17.43 -23.09 -10.25
N ARG A 582 -17.46 -21.76 -10.34
CA ARG A 582 -18.68 -20.94 -10.16
C ARG A 582 -19.44 -20.78 -11.48
N PRO A 583 -20.78 -20.70 -11.46
CA PRO A 583 -21.58 -20.67 -12.68
C PRO A 583 -21.41 -19.38 -13.48
N PHE A 584 -21.40 -19.50 -14.82
CA PHE A 584 -21.54 -18.35 -15.71
C PHE A 584 -22.97 -17.80 -15.63
N ARG A 585 -23.08 -16.48 -15.48
CA ARG A 585 -24.33 -15.72 -15.37
C ARG A 585 -24.53 -14.88 -16.65
N PRO A 586 -25.35 -15.31 -17.63
CA PRO A 586 -25.49 -14.64 -18.92
C PRO A 586 -25.87 -13.16 -18.84
N GLU A 587 -26.60 -12.76 -17.80
CA GLU A 587 -26.98 -11.37 -17.54
C GLU A 587 -25.77 -10.43 -17.32
N GLN A 588 -24.61 -10.98 -16.93
CA GLN A 588 -23.38 -10.21 -16.72
C GLN A 588 -22.56 -10.00 -18.00
N ALA A 589 -22.83 -10.79 -19.04
CA ALA A 589 -22.14 -10.73 -20.33
C ALA A 589 -23.05 -11.29 -21.45
N PRO A 590 -24.15 -10.61 -21.81
CA PRO A 590 -25.15 -11.13 -22.73
C PRO A 590 -24.66 -11.33 -24.17
N TRP A 591 -23.49 -10.79 -24.51
CA TRP A 591 -22.82 -10.99 -25.80
C TRP A 591 -21.96 -12.27 -25.85
N LEU A 592 -21.77 -12.95 -24.73
CA LEU A 592 -21.06 -14.23 -24.69
C LEU A 592 -22.04 -15.39 -24.81
N THR A 593 -21.64 -16.42 -25.57
CA THR A 593 -22.45 -17.62 -25.74
C THR A 593 -22.23 -18.55 -24.54
N PRO A 594 -23.29 -18.95 -23.81
CA PRO A 594 -23.17 -19.94 -22.74
C PRO A 594 -22.60 -21.25 -23.30
N PRO A 595 -21.67 -21.91 -22.58
CA PRO A 595 -21.08 -23.15 -23.03
C PRO A 595 -22.08 -24.31 -22.89
N ALA A 596 -21.83 -25.38 -23.64
CA ALA A 596 -22.68 -26.57 -23.62
C ALA A 596 -22.66 -27.32 -22.27
N ALA A 597 -21.57 -27.19 -21.49
CA ALA A 597 -21.42 -27.84 -20.20
C ALA A 597 -20.52 -27.01 -19.27
N VAL A 598 -20.73 -27.19 -17.97
CA VAL A 598 -19.82 -26.65 -16.94
C VAL A 598 -18.56 -27.51 -16.92
N PRO A 599 -17.36 -26.92 -17.04
CA PRO A 599 -16.11 -27.68 -16.99
C PRO A 599 -15.83 -28.21 -15.57
N PRO A 600 -15.01 -29.28 -15.43
CA PRO A 600 -14.56 -29.78 -14.13
C PRO A 600 -13.61 -28.77 -13.45
N ALA A 601 -13.10 -29.12 -12.26
CA ALA A 601 -12.05 -28.38 -11.57
C ALA A 601 -10.86 -28.03 -12.50
N LEU A 602 -10.14 -26.95 -12.19
CA LEU A 602 -9.15 -26.36 -13.09
C LEU A 602 -8.02 -27.33 -13.47
N HIS A 603 -7.59 -28.16 -12.52
CA HIS A 603 -6.70 -29.31 -12.75
C HIS A 603 -6.95 -30.35 -11.66
N SER A 604 -6.34 -31.54 -11.79
CA SER A 604 -6.52 -32.64 -10.83
C SER A 604 -5.21 -33.18 -10.26
N TRP A 605 -4.19 -32.33 -10.11
CA TRP A 605 -2.87 -32.75 -9.62
C TRP A 605 -2.91 -33.17 -8.16
N THR A 606 -2.22 -34.26 -7.84
CA THR A 606 -2.07 -34.72 -6.46
C THR A 606 -1.12 -33.81 -5.68
N ASP A 607 -1.22 -33.83 -4.35
CA ASP A 607 -0.28 -33.05 -3.52
C ASP A 607 1.17 -33.49 -3.74
N GLU A 608 1.39 -34.78 -4.04
CA GLU A 608 2.70 -35.31 -4.41
C GLU A 608 3.21 -34.69 -5.72
N GLU A 609 2.37 -34.62 -6.75
CA GLU A 609 2.75 -33.98 -8.02
C GLU A 609 3.10 -32.51 -7.83
N VAL A 610 2.29 -31.78 -7.04
CA VAL A 610 2.53 -30.35 -6.77
C VAL A 610 3.83 -30.14 -6.00
N THR A 611 4.11 -30.95 -4.98
CA THR A 611 5.32 -30.82 -4.15
C THR A 611 6.61 -31.08 -4.94
N HIS A 612 6.52 -31.86 -6.02
CA HIS A 612 7.64 -32.11 -6.92
C HIS A 612 7.77 -31.10 -8.06
N LEU A 613 6.91 -30.08 -8.12
CA LEU A 613 7.07 -28.97 -9.06
C LEU A 613 8.21 -28.06 -8.58
N VAL A 614 9.38 -28.24 -9.17
CA VAL A 614 10.55 -27.39 -8.92
C VAL A 614 11.04 -26.78 -10.23
N PRO A 615 11.69 -25.58 -10.18
CA PRO A 615 12.37 -25.04 -11.34
C PRO A 615 13.40 -26.04 -11.88
N GLN A 616 13.43 -26.25 -13.18
CA GLN A 616 14.31 -27.23 -13.81
C GLN A 616 14.83 -26.74 -15.16
N LEU A 617 16.07 -27.09 -15.47
CA LEU A 617 16.56 -27.08 -16.85
C LEU A 617 16.10 -28.37 -17.51
N LEU A 618 15.50 -28.26 -18.69
CA LEU A 618 15.01 -29.44 -19.41
C LEU A 618 16.16 -30.42 -19.68
N PRO A 619 16.07 -31.68 -19.22
CA PRO A 619 17.17 -32.65 -19.35
C PRO A 619 17.30 -33.23 -20.76
N ARG A 620 16.32 -32.95 -21.63
CA ARG A 620 16.29 -33.33 -23.03
C ARG A 620 15.30 -32.44 -23.78
N THR A 621 15.43 -32.40 -25.09
CA THR A 621 14.42 -31.77 -25.96
C THR A 621 13.07 -32.46 -25.77
N ILE A 622 12.02 -31.67 -25.50
CA ILE A 622 10.65 -32.15 -25.36
C ILE A 622 9.75 -31.50 -26.40
N ARG A 623 8.79 -32.28 -26.92
CA ARG A 623 7.71 -31.75 -27.76
C ARG A 623 6.47 -31.58 -26.90
N PHE A 624 6.07 -30.33 -26.69
CA PHE A 624 4.79 -29.98 -26.08
C PHE A 624 3.67 -30.10 -27.12
N VAL A 625 2.56 -30.72 -26.72
CA VAL A 625 1.35 -30.85 -27.54
C VAL A 625 0.12 -30.64 -26.66
N ALA A 626 -0.73 -29.71 -27.05
CA ALA A 626 -2.08 -29.50 -26.53
C ALA A 626 -3.03 -29.31 -27.73
N GLY A 627 -3.70 -30.39 -28.14
CA GLY A 627 -4.46 -30.42 -29.39
C GLY A 627 -3.58 -30.16 -30.62
N ARG A 628 -3.83 -29.05 -31.33
CA ARG A 628 -3.00 -28.62 -32.49
C ARG A 628 -1.95 -27.57 -32.12
N VAL A 629 -1.89 -27.14 -30.86
CA VAL A 629 -0.82 -26.29 -30.36
C VAL A 629 0.37 -27.19 -30.07
N GLU A 630 1.44 -27.00 -30.82
CA GLU A 630 2.67 -27.76 -30.64
C GLU A 630 3.89 -26.84 -30.59
N HIS A 631 4.83 -27.12 -29.70
CA HIS A 631 6.08 -26.40 -29.60
C HIS A 631 7.18 -27.33 -29.10
N THR A 632 8.40 -27.17 -29.62
CA THR A 632 9.54 -27.99 -29.23
C THR A 632 10.46 -27.16 -28.35
N TYR A 633 10.55 -27.52 -27.08
CA TYR A 633 11.49 -26.92 -26.13
C TYR A 633 12.79 -27.71 -26.15
N GLN A 634 13.91 -27.04 -26.35
CA GLN A 634 15.21 -27.69 -26.45
C GLN A 634 15.73 -28.12 -25.07
N GLU A 635 16.61 -29.12 -25.06
CA GLU A 635 17.44 -29.44 -23.90
C GLU A 635 18.11 -28.17 -23.36
N GLY A 636 18.16 -28.05 -22.04
CA GLY A 636 18.72 -26.88 -21.35
C GLY A 636 17.79 -25.67 -21.26
N THR A 637 16.57 -25.71 -21.79
CA THR A 637 15.60 -24.61 -21.58
C THR A 637 15.21 -24.55 -20.09
N PRO A 638 15.35 -23.40 -19.41
CA PRO A 638 14.86 -23.23 -18.04
C PRO A 638 13.34 -23.14 -18.02
N LEU A 639 12.70 -23.94 -17.16
CA LEU A 639 11.28 -23.85 -16.85
C LEU A 639 11.11 -23.63 -15.35
N TYR A 640 10.45 -22.53 -15.00
CA TYR A 640 9.98 -22.28 -13.64
C TYR A 640 8.64 -22.99 -13.40
N VAL A 641 8.24 -23.09 -12.13
CA VAL A 641 6.99 -23.75 -11.75
C VAL A 641 5.78 -23.12 -12.45
N LYS A 642 5.74 -21.78 -12.56
CA LYS A 642 4.69 -21.06 -13.32
C LYS A 642 4.63 -21.48 -14.79
N ASP A 643 5.76 -21.81 -15.42
CA ASP A 643 5.83 -22.17 -16.83
C ASP A 643 5.29 -23.59 -17.02
N ILE A 644 5.66 -24.51 -16.11
CA ILE A 644 5.11 -25.87 -16.06
C ILE A 644 3.60 -25.82 -15.82
N LEU A 645 3.14 -24.93 -14.92
CA LEU A 645 1.74 -24.70 -14.61
C LEU A 645 0.96 -24.29 -15.87
N ILE A 646 1.44 -23.29 -16.62
CA ILE A 646 0.83 -22.85 -17.89
C ILE A 646 0.69 -24.05 -18.84
N LEU A 647 1.78 -24.77 -19.09
CA LEU A 647 1.79 -25.87 -20.07
C LEU A 647 0.84 -27.00 -19.69
N ARG A 648 0.83 -27.42 -18.42
CA ARG A 648 -0.07 -28.49 -17.97
C ARG A 648 -1.53 -28.04 -17.97
N LEU A 649 -1.84 -26.82 -17.51
CA LEU A 649 -3.20 -26.28 -17.58
C LEU A 649 -3.71 -26.22 -19.02
N MET A 650 -2.84 -25.85 -19.96
CA MET A 650 -3.15 -25.89 -21.39
C MET A 650 -3.47 -27.30 -21.90
N GLN A 651 -2.74 -28.32 -21.45
CA GLN A 651 -2.99 -29.71 -21.83
C GLN A 651 -4.30 -30.25 -21.26
N GLU A 652 -4.57 -30.02 -19.98
CA GLU A 652 -5.76 -30.58 -19.30
C GLU A 652 -7.06 -29.87 -19.67
N ASN A 653 -7.00 -28.59 -20.01
CA ASN A 653 -8.17 -27.77 -20.33
C ASN A 653 -8.38 -27.56 -21.82
N TRP A 654 -7.54 -28.17 -22.67
CA TRP A 654 -7.72 -28.09 -24.12
C TRP A 654 -9.13 -28.50 -24.54
N GLN A 655 -9.84 -27.65 -25.29
CA GLN A 655 -11.26 -27.79 -25.67
C GLN A 655 -12.29 -27.81 -24.51
N ARG A 656 -11.86 -27.82 -23.24
CA ARG A 656 -12.75 -27.73 -22.08
C ARG A 656 -12.96 -26.28 -21.64
N ARG A 657 -11.90 -25.48 -21.73
CA ARG A 657 -11.91 -24.05 -21.39
C ARG A 657 -11.17 -23.25 -22.46
N PRO A 658 -11.67 -22.06 -22.83
CA PRO A 658 -10.87 -21.04 -23.49
C PRO A 658 -9.65 -20.65 -22.65
N ILE A 659 -8.52 -20.39 -23.28
CA ILE A 659 -7.25 -20.07 -22.59
C ILE A 659 -6.71 -18.75 -23.10
N TYR A 660 -6.36 -17.86 -22.18
CA TYR A 660 -5.96 -16.50 -22.44
C TYR A 660 -4.72 -16.09 -21.65
N PHE A 661 -3.90 -15.23 -22.24
CA PHE A 661 -2.95 -14.39 -21.52
C PHE A 661 -3.48 -12.97 -21.47
N SER A 662 -3.41 -12.30 -20.33
CA SER A 662 -3.63 -10.84 -20.32
C SER A 662 -2.53 -10.14 -21.10
N LEU A 663 -2.82 -8.99 -21.70
CA LEU A 663 -1.77 -8.15 -22.30
C LEU A 663 -0.71 -7.72 -21.26
N THR A 664 -1.12 -7.60 -20.00
CA THR A 664 -0.25 -7.23 -18.86
C THR A 664 0.72 -8.33 -18.45
N ALA A 665 0.48 -9.59 -18.82
CA ALA A 665 1.36 -10.72 -18.51
C ALA A 665 2.71 -10.67 -19.26
N GLY A 666 2.79 -9.87 -20.32
CA GLY A 666 3.98 -9.68 -21.13
C GLY A 666 4.37 -10.90 -21.98
N SER A 667 5.21 -10.67 -23.00
CA SER A 667 5.61 -11.73 -23.95
C SER A 667 6.51 -12.80 -23.35
N GLY A 668 7.21 -12.50 -22.25
CA GLY A 668 8.00 -13.48 -21.50
C GLY A 668 7.19 -14.65 -20.94
N SER A 669 5.87 -14.48 -20.80
CA SER A 669 4.97 -15.51 -20.26
C SER A 669 4.40 -16.44 -21.34
N TRP A 670 4.63 -16.17 -22.63
CA TRP A 670 4.00 -16.92 -23.73
C TRP A 670 4.70 -18.23 -24.08
N LEU A 671 5.88 -18.50 -23.51
CA LEU A 671 6.63 -19.76 -23.70
C LEU A 671 6.89 -20.12 -25.19
N GLY A 672 7.10 -19.12 -26.05
CA GLY A 672 7.31 -19.35 -27.49
C GLY A 672 6.05 -19.77 -28.26
N LEU A 673 4.88 -19.66 -27.64
CA LEU A 673 3.58 -20.01 -28.24
C LEU A 673 2.93 -18.87 -29.02
N GLY A 674 3.64 -17.75 -29.23
CA GLY A 674 3.10 -16.53 -29.86
C GLY A 674 2.38 -16.76 -31.20
N ARG A 675 2.84 -17.72 -32.01
CA ARG A 675 2.20 -18.08 -33.29
C ARG A 675 0.79 -18.68 -33.17
N PHE A 676 0.43 -19.14 -31.98
CA PHE A 676 -0.89 -19.69 -31.64
C PHE A 676 -1.75 -18.67 -30.90
N LEU A 677 -1.26 -17.45 -30.69
CA LEU A 677 -2.03 -16.42 -30.02
C LEU A 677 -2.85 -15.63 -31.04
N THR A 678 -3.98 -15.08 -30.60
CA THR A 678 -4.73 -14.06 -31.32
C THR A 678 -5.13 -13.00 -30.31
N GLN A 679 -4.87 -11.73 -30.62
CA GLN A 679 -5.31 -10.64 -29.76
C GLN A 679 -6.82 -10.42 -29.92
N GLU A 680 -7.52 -10.48 -28.79
CA GLU A 680 -8.94 -10.17 -28.64
C GLU A 680 -9.06 -9.09 -27.56
N GLY A 681 -8.99 -7.83 -27.96
CA GLY A 681 -9.04 -6.74 -26.98
C GLY A 681 -7.83 -6.74 -26.02
N LEU A 682 -8.09 -6.93 -24.72
CA LEU A 682 -7.11 -6.87 -23.61
C LEU A 682 -6.49 -8.23 -23.28
N VAL A 683 -6.85 -9.26 -24.04
CA VAL A 683 -6.35 -10.62 -23.87
C VAL A 683 -5.81 -11.19 -25.18
N LEU A 684 -4.96 -12.20 -25.05
CA LEU A 684 -4.42 -13.01 -26.13
C LEU A 684 -4.98 -14.42 -25.99
N LYS A 685 -5.89 -14.80 -26.89
CA LYS A 685 -6.50 -16.13 -26.93
C LYS A 685 -5.54 -17.15 -27.53
N VAL A 686 -5.42 -18.32 -26.91
CA VAL A 686 -4.72 -19.46 -27.49
C VAL A 686 -5.64 -20.17 -28.49
N ASN A 687 -5.26 -20.16 -29.77
CA ASN A 687 -6.01 -20.72 -30.89
C ASN A 687 -5.19 -21.81 -31.62
N ALA A 688 -5.84 -22.94 -31.91
CA ALA A 688 -5.26 -24.10 -32.61
C ALA A 688 -5.61 -24.20 -34.10
N ALA A 689 -6.58 -23.40 -34.57
CA ALA A 689 -6.86 -23.32 -35.99
C ALA A 689 -5.70 -22.60 -36.69
N ALA A 690 -5.38 -22.99 -37.92
CA ALA A 690 -4.53 -22.20 -38.80
C ALA A 690 -5.29 -20.90 -39.11
N ALA A 691 -5.07 -19.89 -38.27
CA ALA A 691 -5.80 -18.64 -38.20
C ALA A 691 -7.31 -18.80 -37.84
N PRO A 692 -7.86 -17.95 -36.96
CA PRO A 692 -9.27 -17.52 -37.06
C PRO A 692 -9.61 -17.19 -38.52
N ASP A 693 -10.89 -17.21 -38.91
CA ASP A 693 -11.33 -16.79 -40.25
C ASP A 693 -10.44 -15.65 -40.77
N PRO A 694 -9.58 -15.89 -41.78
CA PRO A 694 -8.55 -14.94 -42.16
C PRO A 694 -9.12 -13.57 -42.53
N SER A 695 -10.40 -13.52 -42.91
CA SER A 695 -11.11 -12.27 -43.19
C SER A 695 -11.33 -11.38 -41.95
N ARG A 696 -11.27 -11.96 -40.74
CA ARG A 696 -11.38 -11.26 -39.46
C ARG A 696 -10.04 -10.76 -38.93
N LEU A 697 -8.93 -11.24 -39.50
CA LEU A 697 -7.60 -11.03 -38.94
C LEU A 697 -6.82 -9.94 -39.65
N ALA A 698 -6.06 -9.20 -38.86
CA ALA A 698 -5.04 -8.28 -39.34
C ALA A 698 -3.70 -8.51 -38.62
N PRO A 699 -2.56 -8.09 -39.20
CA PRO A 699 -1.30 -8.05 -38.49
C PRO A 699 -1.43 -7.19 -37.22
N GLY A 700 -1.07 -7.74 -36.05
CA GLY A 700 -1.11 -7.00 -34.79
C GLY A 700 0.26 -6.53 -34.33
N LEU A 701 0.27 -5.51 -33.47
CA LEU A 701 1.46 -4.81 -32.98
C LEU A 701 2.45 -5.69 -32.19
N LEU A 702 1.93 -6.74 -31.57
CA LEU A 702 2.69 -7.61 -30.66
C LEU A 702 3.34 -8.80 -31.38
N GLY A 703 3.38 -8.80 -32.71
CA GLY A 703 3.77 -9.96 -33.50
C GLY A 703 2.73 -11.09 -33.46
N VAL A 704 1.51 -10.76 -33.04
CA VAL A 704 0.37 -11.67 -32.88
C VAL A 704 -0.80 -11.13 -33.73
N PRO A 705 -1.52 -11.97 -34.50
CA PRO A 705 -2.69 -11.52 -35.27
C PRO A 705 -3.78 -10.92 -34.38
N LEU A 706 -4.49 -9.90 -34.87
CA LEU A 706 -5.60 -9.23 -34.20
C LEU A 706 -6.94 -9.72 -34.77
N ASP A 707 -7.88 -10.18 -33.92
CA ASP A 707 -9.28 -10.34 -34.35
C ASP A 707 -9.95 -8.95 -34.36
N VAL A 708 -10.09 -8.39 -35.57
CA VAL A 708 -10.54 -7.00 -35.77
C VAL A 708 -11.99 -6.83 -35.30
N PRO A 709 -12.98 -7.65 -35.72
CA PRO A 709 -14.36 -7.46 -35.28
C PRO A 709 -14.55 -7.61 -33.77
N GLN A 710 -13.91 -8.62 -33.16
CA GLN A 710 -14.01 -8.84 -31.71
C GLN A 710 -13.36 -7.70 -30.93
N THR A 711 -12.16 -7.29 -31.31
CA THR A 711 -11.45 -6.18 -30.65
C THR A 711 -12.22 -4.87 -30.82
N GLN A 712 -12.80 -4.61 -32.00
CA GLN A 712 -13.63 -3.43 -32.26
C GLN A 712 -14.83 -3.38 -31.31
N PHE A 713 -15.59 -4.48 -31.23
CA PHE A 713 -16.76 -4.57 -30.35
C PHE A 713 -16.38 -4.40 -28.88
N LEU A 714 -15.35 -5.11 -28.40
CA LEU A 714 -14.87 -4.99 -27.03
C LEU A 714 -14.47 -3.54 -26.70
N THR A 715 -13.68 -2.91 -27.58
CA THR A 715 -13.14 -1.54 -27.38
C THR A 715 -14.23 -0.48 -27.34
N TRP A 716 -15.23 -0.56 -28.22
CA TRP A 716 -16.19 0.52 -28.40
C TRP A 716 -17.52 0.30 -27.67
N ASP A 717 -17.94 -0.95 -27.47
CA ASP A 717 -19.26 -1.29 -26.94
C ASP A 717 -19.22 -1.90 -25.52
N VAL A 718 -18.10 -2.50 -25.11
CA VAL A 718 -18.00 -3.21 -23.81
C VAL A 718 -17.09 -2.49 -22.81
N TYR A 719 -15.94 -1.98 -23.25
CA TYR A 719 -14.91 -1.46 -22.35
C TYR A 719 -15.31 -0.18 -21.65
N ARG A 720 -14.82 -0.07 -20.42
CA ARG A 720 -14.96 1.11 -19.58
C ARG A 720 -13.60 1.77 -19.43
N TYR A 721 -13.60 3.09 -19.53
CA TYR A 721 -12.38 3.89 -19.62
C TYR A 721 -12.22 4.86 -18.44
N ALA A 722 -12.98 4.73 -17.35
CA ALA A 722 -12.83 5.59 -16.17
C ALA A 722 -12.72 7.11 -16.48
N ARG A 723 -13.46 7.63 -17.48
CA ARG A 723 -13.35 9.02 -17.98
C ARG A 723 -12.00 9.42 -18.65
N LEU A 724 -11.13 8.48 -18.97
CA LEU A 724 -9.92 8.71 -19.78
C LEU A 724 -10.20 9.19 -21.21
N ARG A 725 -11.47 9.23 -21.64
CA ARG A 725 -11.87 9.89 -22.90
C ARG A 725 -11.82 11.41 -22.82
N ASP A 726 -11.89 11.96 -21.60
CA ASP A 726 -12.08 13.38 -21.32
C ASP A 726 -10.85 14.03 -20.65
N VAL A 727 -9.88 13.22 -20.22
CA VAL A 727 -8.69 13.66 -19.46
C VAL A 727 -7.44 13.05 -20.09
N ASP A 728 -6.35 13.82 -20.16
CA ASP A 728 -5.05 13.36 -20.65
C ASP A 728 -4.42 12.37 -19.64
N SER A 729 -4.02 11.18 -20.10
CA SER A 729 -3.41 10.18 -19.22
C SER A 729 -2.01 10.56 -18.70
N LEU A 730 -1.37 11.57 -19.28
CA LEU A 730 -0.12 12.13 -18.77
C LEU A 730 -0.28 12.85 -17.43
N ASP A 731 -1.51 13.25 -17.07
CA ASP A 731 -1.81 13.86 -15.77
C ASP A 731 -1.97 12.82 -14.65
N LEU A 732 -2.04 11.52 -14.99
CA LEU A 732 -2.15 10.43 -14.03
C LEU A 732 -0.80 10.16 -13.38
N ASN A 733 -0.86 9.62 -12.16
CA ASN A 733 0.31 9.06 -11.52
C ASN A 733 0.87 7.84 -12.29
N PRO A 734 2.11 7.39 -12.03
CA PRO A 734 2.80 6.39 -12.84
C PRO A 734 2.07 5.04 -12.98
N THR A 735 1.41 4.55 -11.94
CA THR A 735 0.72 3.24 -11.96
C THR A 735 -0.51 3.33 -12.87
N GLU A 736 -1.37 4.32 -12.62
CA GLU A 736 -2.58 4.56 -13.40
C GLU A 736 -2.24 4.88 -14.85
N ARG A 737 -1.14 5.61 -15.11
CA ARG A 737 -0.64 5.87 -16.47
C ARG A 737 -0.23 4.58 -17.19
N ASN A 738 0.43 3.66 -16.50
CA ASN A 738 0.81 2.37 -17.07
C ASN A 738 -0.45 1.57 -17.47
N ILE A 739 -1.46 1.53 -16.61
CA ILE A 739 -2.73 0.86 -16.94
C ILE A 739 -3.50 1.57 -18.06
N ALA A 740 -3.53 2.90 -18.09
CA ALA A 740 -4.09 3.66 -19.21
C ALA A 740 -3.36 3.35 -20.53
N THR A 741 -2.04 3.16 -20.48
CA THR A 741 -1.24 2.71 -21.64
C THR A 741 -1.65 1.30 -22.05
N ASN A 742 -1.89 0.37 -21.12
CA ASN A 742 -2.39 -0.96 -21.48
C ASN A 742 -3.79 -0.91 -22.13
N LEU A 743 -4.66 0.00 -21.67
CA LEU A 743 -5.96 0.26 -22.29
C LEU A 743 -5.86 0.89 -23.69
N SER A 744 -4.71 1.50 -24.04
CA SER A 744 -4.48 2.08 -25.36
C SER A 744 -4.10 1.04 -26.42
N ILE A 745 -3.62 -0.14 -26.01
CA ILE A 745 -3.16 -1.19 -26.94
C ILE A 745 -4.29 -1.68 -27.87
N PRO A 746 -5.52 -2.02 -27.40
CA PRO A 746 -6.60 -2.44 -28.30
C PRO A 746 -6.94 -1.41 -29.40
N PRO A 747 -7.21 -0.12 -29.11
CA PRO A 747 -7.43 0.87 -30.16
C PRO A 747 -6.18 1.13 -31.01
N LEU A 748 -4.97 1.02 -30.46
CA LEU A 748 -3.74 1.15 -31.26
C LEU A 748 -3.63 0.03 -32.29
N SER A 749 -3.87 -1.23 -31.88
CA SER A 749 -3.89 -2.40 -32.76
C SER A 749 -4.98 -2.27 -33.84
N LEU A 750 -6.18 -1.80 -33.48
CA LEU A 750 -7.26 -1.54 -34.43
C LEU A 750 -6.88 -0.47 -35.46
N GLY A 751 -6.23 0.62 -35.01
CA GLY A 751 -5.76 1.69 -35.87
C GLY A 751 -4.80 1.19 -36.95
N GLN A 752 -3.81 0.39 -36.55
CA GLN A 752 -2.88 -0.26 -37.48
C GLN A 752 -3.60 -1.22 -38.43
N ALA A 753 -4.49 -2.06 -37.90
CA ALA A 753 -5.24 -3.03 -38.69
C ALA A 753 -6.07 -2.35 -39.78
N TYR A 754 -6.81 -1.30 -39.45
CA TYR A 754 -7.60 -0.56 -40.44
C TYR A 754 -6.76 0.18 -41.47
N GLN A 755 -5.57 0.66 -41.09
CA GLN A 755 -4.63 1.24 -42.05
C GLN A 755 -4.19 0.20 -43.09
N VAL A 756 -3.87 -1.02 -42.66
CA VAL A 756 -3.52 -2.13 -43.57
C VAL A 756 -4.70 -2.51 -44.47
N LEU A 757 -5.93 -2.41 -43.95
CA LEU A 757 -7.16 -2.68 -44.70
C LEU A 757 -7.62 -1.51 -45.59
N GLY A 758 -6.89 -0.40 -45.65
CA GLY A 758 -7.27 0.79 -46.43
C GLY A 758 -8.49 1.57 -45.89
N ARG A 759 -8.88 1.32 -44.64
CA ARG A 759 -10.02 1.96 -43.95
C ARG A 759 -9.54 3.16 -43.14
N HIS A 760 -9.29 4.27 -43.85
CA HIS A 760 -8.59 5.43 -43.30
C HIS A 760 -9.33 6.12 -42.13
N ASP A 761 -10.65 6.28 -42.21
CA ASP A 761 -11.41 6.97 -41.17
C ASP A 761 -11.44 6.17 -39.86
N GLU A 762 -11.64 4.86 -39.96
CA GLU A 762 -11.59 3.95 -38.81
C GLU A 762 -10.20 3.83 -38.22
N ALA A 763 -9.16 3.88 -39.05
CA ALA A 763 -7.77 3.94 -38.59
C ALA A 763 -7.55 5.20 -37.74
N ILE A 764 -7.89 6.38 -38.26
CA ILE A 764 -7.72 7.66 -37.56
C ILE A 764 -8.52 7.66 -36.24
N LYS A 765 -9.79 7.25 -36.26
CA LYS A 765 -10.64 7.20 -35.05
C LYS A 765 -10.01 6.37 -33.93
N ASN A 766 -9.47 5.19 -34.26
CA ASN A 766 -8.88 4.30 -33.29
C ASN A 766 -7.51 4.80 -32.80
N LEU A 767 -6.67 5.34 -33.70
CA LEU A 767 -5.39 5.93 -33.32
C LEU A 767 -5.56 7.16 -32.43
N GLU A 768 -6.58 7.98 -32.65
CA GLU A 768 -6.92 9.10 -31.76
C GLU A 768 -7.33 8.64 -30.37
N MET A 769 -8.14 7.57 -30.27
CA MET A 769 -8.49 6.98 -28.98
C MET A 769 -7.22 6.44 -28.27
N ALA A 770 -6.37 5.72 -28.99
CA ALA A 770 -5.10 5.22 -28.45
C ALA A 770 -4.21 6.37 -27.97
N TYR A 771 -4.12 7.45 -28.75
CA TYR A 771 -3.36 8.64 -28.40
C TYR A 771 -3.88 9.33 -27.14
N ARG A 772 -5.20 9.38 -26.93
CA ARG A 772 -5.77 9.93 -25.68
C ARG A 772 -5.41 9.08 -24.46
N LEU A 773 -5.46 7.76 -24.61
CA LEU A 773 -5.18 6.81 -23.52
C LEU A 773 -3.68 6.68 -23.21
N GLY A 774 -2.82 6.82 -24.21
CA GLY A 774 -1.36 6.80 -24.08
C GLY A 774 -0.70 7.75 -25.07
N PRO A 775 -0.59 9.05 -24.75
CA PRO A 775 -0.01 10.03 -25.65
C PRO A 775 1.46 9.75 -25.97
N SER A 776 1.78 9.75 -27.27
CA SER A 776 3.14 9.61 -27.79
C SER A 776 3.38 10.60 -28.94
N PRO A 777 4.54 11.29 -29.00
CA PRO A 777 4.89 12.15 -30.13
C PRO A 777 4.83 11.42 -31.48
N ASP A 778 5.30 10.17 -31.52
CA ASP A 778 5.33 9.36 -32.74
C ASP A 778 3.90 9.07 -33.22
N LEU A 779 3.02 8.68 -32.29
CA LEU A 779 1.62 8.42 -32.60
C LEU A 779 0.89 9.69 -33.08
N ARG A 780 1.19 10.85 -32.48
CA ARG A 780 0.65 12.14 -32.95
C ARG A 780 1.06 12.41 -34.40
N GLN A 781 2.32 12.17 -34.75
CA GLN A 781 2.83 12.37 -36.11
C GLN A 781 2.17 11.42 -37.11
N VAL A 782 1.97 10.15 -36.74
CA VAL A 782 1.25 9.17 -37.57
C VAL A 782 -0.18 9.64 -37.84
N ILE A 783 -0.91 10.09 -36.81
CA ILE A 783 -2.28 10.60 -36.95
C ILE A 783 -2.33 11.82 -37.89
N GLN A 784 -1.40 12.77 -37.73
CA GLN A 784 -1.33 13.95 -38.59
C GLN A 784 -1.04 13.60 -40.06
N THR A 785 -0.15 12.62 -40.28
CA THR A 785 0.19 12.16 -41.63
C THR A 785 -1.02 11.52 -42.32
N LEU A 786 -1.75 10.65 -41.62
CA LEU A 786 -2.97 10.01 -42.14
C LEU A 786 -4.08 11.02 -42.44
N LYS A 787 -4.26 12.04 -41.59
CA LYS A 787 -5.20 13.14 -41.85
C LYS A 787 -4.81 13.98 -43.06
N GLY A 788 -3.51 14.22 -43.26
CA GLY A 788 -2.99 14.94 -44.43
C GLY A 788 -3.18 14.17 -45.74
N GLN A 789 -3.08 12.85 -45.71
CA GLN A 789 -3.31 11.98 -46.87
C GLN A 789 -4.79 11.93 -47.31
N GLY A 790 -5.73 12.10 -46.38
CA GLY A 790 -7.16 12.17 -46.68
C GLY A 790 -7.64 13.49 -47.31
N ALA A 791 -6.81 14.55 -47.30
CA ALA A 791 -7.18 15.88 -47.79
C ALA A 791 -6.82 16.15 -49.26
N GLY A 792 -6.28 15.16 -49.99
CA GLY A 792 -5.71 15.41 -51.31
C GLY A 792 -5.70 14.22 -52.26
N VAL A 793 -6.87 13.66 -52.59
CA VAL A 793 -7.09 12.96 -53.87
C VAL A 793 -8.55 13.16 -54.29
N PRO A 794 -8.86 13.93 -55.36
CA PRO A 794 -10.18 13.91 -55.96
C PRO A 794 -10.41 12.54 -56.60
N ALA A 795 -11.63 12.01 -56.49
CA ALA A 795 -12.04 10.83 -57.24
C ALA A 795 -11.85 11.07 -58.74
N GLU A 796 -10.86 10.42 -59.35
CA GLU A 796 -10.75 10.36 -60.81
C GLU A 796 -11.75 9.33 -61.33
N ASP A 797 -12.69 9.86 -62.12
CA ASP A 797 -13.67 9.15 -62.92
C ASP A 797 -13.04 8.02 -63.74
N THR A 798 -13.63 6.84 -63.61
CA THR A 798 -13.51 5.76 -64.58
C THR A 798 -14.15 6.20 -65.92
N ALA A 799 -13.34 6.52 -66.94
CA ALA A 799 -13.78 6.44 -68.33
C ALA A 799 -12.62 6.33 -69.35
N ALA A 800 -12.53 5.14 -69.95
CA ALA A 800 -12.24 4.83 -71.36
C ALA A 800 -11.07 5.51 -72.12
N GLY A 801 -10.15 4.67 -72.60
CA GLY A 801 -9.87 4.56 -74.04
C GLY A 801 -8.46 4.90 -74.55
N GLY A 802 -7.84 3.93 -75.24
CA GLY A 802 -7.09 4.23 -76.47
C GLY A 802 -5.56 4.05 -76.47
N SER A 803 -5.14 2.85 -76.89
CA SER A 803 -4.07 2.54 -77.87
C SER A 803 -2.77 3.38 -77.94
N GLY A 804 -1.63 2.68 -77.92
CA GLY A 804 -0.44 3.11 -78.66
C GLY A 804 0.90 2.60 -78.13
N ARG A 805 1.35 1.44 -78.63
CA ARG A 805 2.75 0.97 -78.63
C ARG A 805 3.60 1.76 -79.66
N PRO A 806 4.93 1.63 -79.72
CA PRO A 806 5.79 0.57 -79.15
C PRO A 806 6.71 0.99 -78.01
#